data_AF-A0A2G6PTP7-F1
#
_entry.id   AF-A0A2G6PTP7-F1
#
_cell.length_a   1.000
_cell.length_b   1.000
_cell.length_c   1.000
_cell.angle_alpha   90.00
_cell.angle_beta   90.00
_cell.angle_gamma   90.00
#
_symmetry.space_group_name_H-M   'P 1'
#
loop_
_entity.id
_entity.type
_entity.pdbx_description
1 polymer ?
#
loop_
_entity_poly.entity_id
_entity_poly.type
_entity_poly.pdbx_seq_one_letter_code
_entity_poly.pdbx_strand_id
1 'polypeptide(L)'
;MRVPHRSMTMRALIPGKGSHGLFLLLLLLFSIRPALSKEIRIAIHATDPTIEATAIHLQKPDVAVEGIPTSFYLQLDKDVAHPISFVIHAGMHDETMVLAPGERRAISFTPQKHNVITLDHPDTALLTFKAIPQWMSILPPLIAIAIALLFKEVFTALFLGIFSGAFVVSLYGGSSLWSSIPHAIQRIIDTYILQSLYDKGHLSIILFSMLIGGMVNLITRNGGMQGVIRFLSRYARSPRSGQFITWLLGIAIFFDDYANTLVVGNTMRPVTDQLRISREKLAYLVDSTAAPIASIAFITTWIGAEISYIQDGITTIGLEETPYNIFFHSLQYAFYPILTLIFILLLIQSNRDFGPMYKAEKRARQGMATPSHGEEEKGFSNNLNDLTPEQGVKAHAYNAVIPVVTVIVGTITGLFITGLENNPWEPQLGIAHNLSNVIGASDSYKALLWASLGSVLVTVLLTVGGRILPMRKAVDSLINGFRTMLTAIIILIMAWSIALLTKEMHTADFISRIALAARIPAELIPGLTFVLAALVSFSTGTSWGTMAILYPLVLPASWFITQETGMDYEQALMIFYIVVSTVLTGSVLGDHCSPISDTTILSSLASSCDHIQHVRTQMPYAVTAGSIALFMGIIPAAYGIPVWILFILSISTLFLLIRIMGKKHKPLH
;
A
#
# COMPACT_ATOMS: atom_id res chain seq x y z
N MET A 1 -25.95 55.93 25.22
CA MET A 1 -26.52 54.72 25.87
C MET A 1 -26.72 53.65 24.80
N ARG A 2 -26.14 52.48 25.08
CA ARG A 2 -26.06 51.17 24.39
C ARG A 2 -26.80 50.90 23.06
N VAL A 3 -25.97 50.46 22.09
CA VAL A 3 -26.25 49.68 20.87
C VAL A 3 -26.53 48.21 21.23
N PRO A 4 -27.42 47.46 20.53
CA PRO A 4 -27.60 46.04 20.77
C PRO A 4 -26.61 45.18 19.97
N HIS A 5 -25.83 44.38 20.69
CA HIS A 5 -25.00 43.30 20.16
C HIS A 5 -25.87 42.15 19.64
N ARG A 6 -25.71 41.77 18.36
CA ARG A 6 -26.03 40.42 17.87
C ARG A 6 -24.81 39.54 18.07
N SER A 7 -24.89 38.59 19.00
CA SER A 7 -23.88 37.55 19.20
C SER A 7 -24.04 36.45 18.16
N MET A 8 -22.99 36.26 17.38
CA MET A 8 -22.78 35.13 16.48
C MET A 8 -22.39 33.93 17.34
N THR A 9 -23.32 33.00 17.57
CA THR A 9 -23.02 31.76 18.29
C THR A 9 -22.40 30.76 17.32
N MET A 10 -21.10 30.49 17.49
CA MET A 10 -20.45 29.30 16.94
C MET A 10 -21.18 28.05 17.46
N ARG A 11 -21.96 27.39 16.60
CA ARG A 11 -22.34 25.99 16.83
C ARG A 11 -21.10 25.14 16.59
N ALA A 12 -20.46 24.74 17.67
CA ALA A 12 -19.52 23.63 17.66
C ALA A 12 -20.23 22.39 17.11
N LEU A 13 -19.66 21.79 16.06
CA LEU A 13 -19.99 20.45 15.61
C LEU A 13 -19.67 19.48 16.74
N ILE A 14 -20.71 19.04 17.44
CA ILE A 14 -20.65 17.91 18.37
C ILE A 14 -20.51 16.65 17.50
N PRO A 15 -19.45 15.83 17.64
CA PRO A 15 -19.38 14.56 16.93
C PRO A 15 -20.48 13.63 17.44
N GLY A 16 -21.13 12.91 16.52
CA GLY A 16 -22.28 12.04 16.80
C GLY A 16 -21.98 10.94 17.83
N LYS A 17 -23.07 10.46 18.45
CA LYS A 17 -23.15 9.44 19.53
C LYS A 17 -22.38 8.11 19.33
N GLY A 18 -21.64 7.91 18.23
CA GLY A 18 -20.85 6.71 17.96
C GLY A 18 -19.41 6.73 18.52
N SER A 19 -18.79 7.90 18.70
CA SER A 19 -17.37 7.99 19.11
C SER A 19 -17.13 7.60 20.58
N HIS A 20 -18.07 7.94 21.47
CA HIS A 20 -17.99 7.55 22.88
C HIS A 20 -18.19 6.05 23.10
N GLY A 21 -19.01 5.40 22.27
CA GLY A 21 -19.22 3.95 22.33
C GLY A 21 -17.97 3.17 21.96
N LEU A 22 -17.20 3.63 20.97
CA LEU A 22 -15.95 2.98 20.54
C LEU A 22 -14.82 3.15 21.55
N PHE A 23 -14.69 4.33 22.16
CA PHE A 23 -13.73 4.56 23.24
C PHE A 23 -14.04 3.68 24.46
N LEU A 24 -15.32 3.53 24.81
CA LEU A 24 -15.78 2.59 25.84
C LEU A 24 -15.60 1.12 25.43
N LEU A 25 -15.78 0.77 24.16
CA LEU A 25 -15.57 -0.59 23.65
C LEU A 25 -14.09 -0.97 23.64
N LEU A 26 -13.20 -0.06 23.22
CA LEU A 26 -11.75 -0.22 23.32
C LEU A 26 -11.33 -0.33 24.78
N LEU A 27 -11.81 0.57 25.65
CA LEU A 27 -11.59 0.45 27.09
C LEU A 27 -12.15 -0.86 27.65
N LEU A 28 -13.26 -1.39 27.17
CA LEU A 28 -13.83 -2.69 27.60
C LEU A 28 -13.00 -3.88 27.10
N LEU A 29 -12.52 -3.85 25.85
CA LEU A 29 -11.58 -4.83 25.31
C LEU A 29 -10.24 -4.81 26.06
N PHE A 30 -9.79 -3.64 26.50
CA PHE A 30 -8.59 -3.45 27.35
C PHE A 30 -8.86 -3.57 28.86
N SER A 31 -10.14 -3.57 29.28
CA SER A 31 -10.61 -3.78 30.67
C SER A 31 -10.91 -5.26 30.95
N ILE A 32 -10.71 -6.13 29.95
CA ILE A 32 -10.34 -7.53 30.20
C ILE A 32 -9.02 -7.46 30.97
N ARG A 33 -9.14 -7.43 32.30
CA ARG A 33 -8.10 -7.24 33.31
C ARG A 33 -6.67 -7.41 32.76
N PRO A 34 -5.74 -6.47 33.00
CA PRO A 34 -4.29 -6.71 32.96
C PRO A 34 -3.81 -7.82 33.93
N ALA A 35 -4.72 -8.61 34.50
CA ALA A 35 -4.51 -9.55 35.60
C ALA A 35 -4.18 -10.98 35.14
N LEU A 36 -3.70 -11.18 33.91
CA LEU A 36 -3.26 -12.51 33.46
C LEU A 36 -1.86 -12.55 32.81
N SER A 37 -1.12 -11.44 32.72
CA SER A 37 0.34 -11.54 32.54
C SER A 37 0.98 -11.54 33.92
N LYS A 38 1.40 -12.73 34.36
CA LYS A 38 2.30 -12.86 35.52
C LYS A 38 3.58 -12.09 35.20
N GLU A 39 4.08 -11.33 36.18
CA GLU A 39 5.38 -10.68 36.11
C GLU A 39 6.46 -11.71 35.79
N ILE A 40 7.25 -11.46 34.75
CA ILE A 40 8.48 -12.22 34.50
C ILE A 40 9.54 -11.58 35.38
N ARG A 41 10.15 -12.38 36.25
CA ARG A 41 11.19 -11.95 37.19
C ARG A 41 12.50 -12.61 36.80
N ILE A 42 13.45 -11.80 36.37
CA ILE A 42 14.83 -12.20 36.11
C ILE A 42 15.66 -11.75 37.30
N ALA A 43 16.17 -12.68 38.10
CA ALA A 43 17.09 -12.39 39.19
C ALA A 43 18.52 -12.70 38.72
N ILE A 44 19.46 -11.79 39.01
CA ILE A 44 20.86 -11.92 38.60
C ILE A 44 21.75 -11.80 39.82
N HIS A 45 22.67 -12.75 39.94
CA HIS A 45 23.61 -12.86 41.06
C HIS A 45 25.03 -13.11 40.53
N ALA A 46 26.02 -12.41 41.11
CA ALA A 46 27.44 -12.57 40.78
C ALA A 46 28.07 -13.67 41.65
N THR A 47 29.05 -14.42 41.10
CA THR A 47 29.77 -15.45 41.87
C THR A 47 30.79 -14.89 42.86
N ASP A 48 31.08 -13.59 42.83
CA ASP A 48 32.04 -12.92 43.72
C ASP A 48 31.30 -12.21 44.88
N PRO A 49 31.48 -12.65 46.14
CA PRO A 49 30.79 -12.09 47.30
C PRO A 49 31.23 -10.66 47.67
N THR A 50 32.22 -10.08 46.98
CA THR A 50 32.75 -8.73 47.27
C THR A 50 32.07 -7.60 46.50
N ILE A 51 31.12 -7.91 45.62
CA ILE A 51 30.54 -6.96 44.67
C ILE A 51 29.12 -6.58 45.07
N GLU A 52 28.88 -5.29 45.24
CA GLU A 52 27.54 -4.75 45.49
C GLU A 52 26.63 -4.91 44.26
N ALA A 53 25.36 -5.25 44.47
CA ALA A 53 24.36 -5.42 43.40
C ALA A 53 24.16 -4.15 42.53
N THR A 54 24.62 -2.99 43.00
CA THR A 54 24.61 -1.70 42.32
C THR A 54 25.59 -1.61 41.13
N ALA A 55 26.63 -2.46 41.09
CA ALA A 55 27.63 -2.48 40.01
C ALA A 55 27.15 -3.19 38.72
N ILE A 56 25.95 -3.79 38.75
CA ILE A 56 25.35 -4.53 37.62
C ILE A 56 24.19 -3.71 37.06
N HIS A 57 24.34 -3.23 35.82
CA HIS A 57 23.29 -2.53 35.11
C HIS A 57 22.52 -3.49 34.21
N LEU A 58 21.22 -3.61 34.50
CA LEU A 58 20.30 -4.41 33.72
C LEU A 58 19.38 -3.56 32.88
N GLN A 59 19.46 -3.71 31.57
CA GLN A 59 18.53 -3.06 30.65
C GLN A 59 17.48 -4.08 30.19
N LYS A 60 16.23 -3.83 30.60
CA LYS A 60 15.07 -4.61 30.15
C LYS A 60 14.90 -4.52 28.63
N PRO A 61 14.32 -5.54 27.98
CA PRO A 61 13.89 -5.40 26.60
C PRO A 61 12.82 -4.30 26.51
N ASP A 62 12.84 -3.53 25.42
CA ASP A 62 11.86 -2.49 25.17
C ASP A 62 10.44 -3.08 25.01
N VAL A 63 10.35 -4.23 24.35
CA VAL A 63 9.15 -5.06 24.20
C VAL A 63 9.50 -6.52 24.35
N ALA A 64 8.68 -7.28 25.07
CA ALA A 64 8.77 -8.74 25.16
C ALA A 64 7.41 -9.35 24.82
N VAL A 65 7.41 -10.35 23.94
CA VAL A 65 6.19 -11.07 23.51
C VAL A 65 6.27 -12.51 24.02
N GLU A 66 5.17 -13.02 24.58
CA GLU A 66 5.12 -14.39 25.10
C GLU A 66 5.49 -15.40 24.01
N GLY A 67 6.35 -16.37 24.30
CA GLY A 67 6.74 -17.42 23.35
C GLY A 67 7.63 -16.99 22.19
N ILE A 68 8.12 -15.74 22.17
CA ILE A 68 9.07 -15.23 21.16
C ILE A 68 10.44 -14.97 21.81
N PRO A 69 11.55 -15.53 21.29
CA PRO A 69 12.89 -15.23 21.80
C PRO A 69 13.17 -13.73 21.84
N THR A 70 13.52 -13.22 23.02
CA THR A 70 13.80 -11.80 23.28
C THR A 70 15.12 -11.69 24.04
N SER A 71 15.86 -10.60 23.89
CA SER A 71 17.13 -10.40 24.59
C SER A 71 17.05 -9.27 25.62
N PHE A 72 17.69 -9.45 26.77
CA PHE A 72 18.01 -8.35 27.69
C PHE A 72 19.51 -8.08 27.68
N TYR A 73 19.93 -6.89 28.10
CA TYR A 73 21.34 -6.54 28.15
C TYR A 73 21.82 -6.47 29.59
N LEU A 74 22.96 -7.12 29.83
CA LEU A 74 23.70 -7.03 31.06
C LEU A 74 24.98 -6.23 30.80
N GLN A 75 25.20 -5.19 31.61
CA GLN A 75 26.38 -4.35 31.55
C GLN A 75 27.02 -4.27 32.93
N LEU A 76 28.32 -4.52 32.99
CA LEU A 76 29.11 -4.38 34.20
C LEU A 76 29.72 -2.98 34.28
N ASP A 77 29.74 -2.38 35.46
CA ASP A 77 30.38 -1.07 35.64
C ASP A 77 31.88 -1.12 35.32
N LYS A 78 32.43 0.01 34.87
CA LYS A 78 33.85 0.15 34.50
C LYS A 78 34.77 0.12 35.72
N ASP A 79 34.24 0.44 36.89
CA ASP A 79 34.99 0.55 38.15
C ASP A 79 35.25 -0.82 38.81
N VAL A 80 34.73 -1.91 38.22
CA VAL A 80 34.99 -3.27 38.68
C VAL A 80 36.42 -3.69 38.33
N ALA A 81 37.17 -4.21 39.30
CA ALA A 81 38.60 -4.49 39.16
C ALA A 81 38.94 -5.68 38.24
N HIS A 82 38.06 -6.68 38.14
CA HIS A 82 38.32 -7.94 37.44
C HIS A 82 37.09 -8.46 36.67
N PRO A 83 37.27 -9.26 35.60
CA PRO A 83 36.17 -9.93 34.92
C PRO A 83 35.39 -10.84 35.85
N ILE A 84 34.06 -10.82 35.76
CA ILE A 84 33.17 -11.59 36.62
C ILE A 84 32.53 -12.73 35.82
N SER A 85 32.45 -13.90 36.45
CA SER A 85 31.67 -15.01 35.96
C SER A 85 30.22 -14.88 36.44
N PHE A 86 29.28 -14.96 35.52
CA PHE A 86 27.85 -15.03 35.75
C PHE A 86 27.40 -16.42 35.33
N VAL A 87 26.47 -17.00 36.07
CA VAL A 87 25.70 -18.15 35.57
C VAL A 87 24.34 -17.59 35.16
N ILE A 88 23.64 -18.22 34.23
CA ILE A 88 22.29 -17.84 33.82
C ILE A 88 21.44 -19.10 33.82
N HIS A 89 20.45 -19.17 34.70
CA HIS A 89 19.47 -20.27 34.73
C HIS A 89 18.21 -19.89 33.93
N ALA A 90 18.28 -19.95 32.60
CA ALA A 90 17.16 -19.61 31.72
C ALA A 90 16.33 -20.87 31.32
N GLY A 91 15.87 -21.64 32.31
CA GLY A 91 15.16 -22.91 32.05
C GLY A 91 16.12 -24.11 31.97
N MET A 92 16.03 -24.95 30.92
CA MET A 92 16.70 -26.28 30.85
C MET A 92 18.22 -26.27 30.60
N HIS A 93 18.86 -25.10 30.50
CA HIS A 93 20.30 -24.98 30.28
C HIS A 93 20.92 -23.90 31.18
N ASP A 94 21.99 -24.28 31.85
CA ASP A 94 22.83 -23.39 32.64
C ASP A 94 23.95 -22.88 31.73
N GLU A 95 23.96 -21.58 31.45
CA GLU A 95 25.09 -20.95 30.74
C GLU A 95 25.96 -20.18 31.72
N THR A 96 27.23 -20.57 31.81
CA THR A 96 28.27 -19.80 32.51
C THR A 96 28.92 -18.83 31.54
N MET A 97 28.98 -17.56 31.92
CA MET A 97 29.38 -16.45 31.07
C MET A 97 30.33 -15.52 31.81
N VAL A 98 31.50 -15.22 31.25
CA VAL A 98 32.43 -14.23 31.81
C VAL A 98 32.21 -12.89 31.11
N LEU A 99 32.20 -11.80 31.87
CA LEU A 99 32.03 -10.42 31.41
C LEU A 99 33.14 -9.55 31.98
N ALA A 100 33.83 -8.81 31.11
CA ALA A 100 34.86 -7.86 31.51
C ALA A 100 34.25 -6.52 32.02
N PRO A 101 34.99 -5.73 32.81
CA PRO A 101 34.56 -4.40 33.25
C PRO A 101 34.20 -3.49 32.06
N GLY A 102 33.03 -2.85 32.10
CA GLY A 102 32.50 -2.01 31.02
C GLY A 102 31.95 -2.76 29.80
N GLU A 103 32.01 -4.09 29.77
CA GLU A 103 31.47 -4.91 28.68
C GLU A 103 29.94 -5.01 28.80
N ARG A 104 29.25 -4.95 27.65
CA ARG A 104 27.81 -5.10 27.53
C ARG A 104 27.52 -6.35 26.70
N ARG A 105 26.73 -7.28 27.25
CA ARG A 105 26.39 -8.53 26.58
C ARG A 105 24.89 -8.74 26.51
N ALA A 106 24.42 -9.24 25.36
CA ALA A 106 23.01 -9.60 25.14
C ALA A 106 22.77 -11.05 25.58
N ILE A 107 21.71 -11.28 26.34
CA ILE A 107 21.28 -12.61 26.79
C ILE A 107 19.89 -12.87 26.21
N SER A 108 19.78 -13.89 25.36
CA SER A 108 18.51 -14.29 24.74
C SER A 108 17.75 -15.27 25.63
N PHE A 109 16.45 -15.06 25.79
CA PHE A 109 15.54 -15.93 26.52
C PHE A 109 14.18 -15.94 25.84
N THR A 110 13.39 -17.00 26.00
CA THR A 110 12.01 -17.03 25.49
C THR A 110 11.04 -16.78 26.63
N PRO A 111 10.32 -15.65 26.69
CA PRO A 111 9.35 -15.35 27.74
C PRO A 111 8.28 -16.45 27.82
N GLN A 112 8.29 -17.25 28.89
CA GLN A 112 7.23 -18.21 29.21
C GLN A 112 6.63 -17.90 30.59
N LYS A 113 5.42 -18.43 30.86
CA LYS A 113 4.60 -18.15 32.06
C LYS A 113 5.31 -18.35 33.42
N HIS A 114 6.47 -19.00 33.48
CA HIS A 114 7.22 -19.30 34.71
C HIS A 114 8.75 -19.27 34.52
N ASN A 115 9.30 -18.26 33.83
CA ASN A 115 10.75 -18.08 33.84
C ASN A 115 11.16 -17.32 35.10
N VAL A 116 11.62 -18.07 36.10
CA VAL A 116 12.43 -17.51 37.19
C VAL A 116 13.87 -17.90 36.90
N ILE A 117 14.68 -16.91 36.54
CA ILE A 117 16.13 -17.09 36.48
C ILE A 117 16.62 -16.91 37.91
N THR A 118 17.08 -17.98 38.56
CA THR A 118 17.37 -18.01 40.02
C THR A 118 18.77 -18.57 40.25
N LEU A 119 19.67 -17.83 40.93
CA LEU A 119 21.02 -18.26 41.31
C LEU A 119 21.29 -17.97 42.80
N ASP A 120 21.98 -18.85 43.52
CA ASP A 120 22.18 -18.75 44.96
C ASP A 120 23.17 -17.64 45.40
N HIS A 121 22.66 -16.45 45.81
CA HIS A 121 23.34 -15.51 46.74
C HIS A 121 22.34 -14.52 47.38
N PRO A 122 22.54 -14.03 48.63
CA PRO A 122 21.58 -13.19 49.37
C PRO A 122 21.19 -11.81 48.78
N ASP A 123 22.01 -11.19 47.92
CA ASP A 123 21.70 -9.87 47.33
C ASP A 123 21.43 -9.98 45.82
N THR A 124 20.18 -9.70 45.42
CA THR A 124 19.64 -9.99 44.09
C THR A 124 19.35 -8.71 43.32
N ALA A 125 19.91 -8.55 42.11
CA ALA A 125 19.37 -7.57 41.16
C ALA A 125 18.16 -8.19 40.45
N LEU A 126 16.95 -7.65 40.68
CA LEU A 126 15.70 -8.21 40.17
C LEU A 126 15.12 -7.34 39.04
N LEU A 127 15.11 -7.89 37.82
CA LEU A 127 14.50 -7.30 36.64
C LEU A 127 13.10 -7.88 36.44
N THR A 128 12.08 -7.03 36.64
CA THR A 128 10.68 -7.40 36.43
C THR A 128 10.12 -6.70 35.19
N PHE A 129 9.49 -7.46 34.29
CA PHE A 129 8.72 -6.92 33.17
C PHE A 129 7.54 -7.83 32.83
N LYS A 130 6.62 -7.32 32.01
CA LYS A 130 5.45 -8.07 31.55
C LYS A 130 5.61 -8.41 30.07
N ALA A 131 5.42 -9.68 29.72
CA ALA A 131 5.34 -10.07 28.32
C ALA A 131 3.93 -9.81 27.77
N ILE A 132 3.87 -9.27 26.56
CA ILE A 132 2.64 -9.09 25.78
C ILE A 132 2.15 -10.48 25.35
N PRO A 133 0.89 -10.86 25.66
CA PRO A 133 0.30 -12.08 25.13
C PRO A 133 0.28 -12.03 23.60
N GLN A 134 0.64 -13.13 22.93
CA GLN A 134 0.77 -13.14 21.47
C GLN A 134 -0.51 -12.67 20.74
N TRP A 135 -1.70 -12.99 21.26
CA TRP A 135 -2.95 -12.56 20.62
C TRP A 135 -3.17 -11.05 20.63
N MET A 136 -2.50 -10.29 21.50
CA MET A 136 -2.58 -8.83 21.49
C MET A 136 -1.75 -8.20 20.36
N SER A 137 -0.81 -8.93 19.74
CA SER A 137 -0.02 -8.40 18.63
C SER A 137 -0.82 -8.18 17.35
N ILE A 138 -1.91 -8.94 17.14
CA ILE A 138 -2.80 -8.74 15.98
C ILE A 138 -3.77 -7.57 16.17
N LEU A 139 -3.89 -7.03 17.38
CA LEU A 139 -4.88 -6.01 17.70
C LEU A 139 -4.72 -4.74 16.84
N PRO A 140 -3.50 -4.20 16.60
CA PRO A 140 -3.30 -3.04 15.74
C PRO A 140 -3.82 -3.20 14.32
N PRO A 141 -3.40 -4.23 13.54
CA PRO A 141 -3.93 -4.41 12.19
C PRO A 141 -5.39 -4.83 12.19
N LEU A 142 -5.87 -5.60 13.18
CA LEU A 142 -7.28 -5.97 13.27
C LEU A 142 -8.18 -4.76 13.50
N ILE A 143 -7.78 -3.84 14.37
CA ILE A 143 -8.49 -2.57 14.59
C ILE A 143 -8.40 -1.72 13.32
N ALA A 144 -7.24 -1.61 12.69
CA ALA A 144 -7.12 -0.87 11.43
C ALA A 144 -8.09 -1.43 10.38
N ILE A 145 -8.11 -2.75 10.16
CA ILE A 145 -9.05 -3.40 9.24
C ILE A 145 -10.50 -3.17 9.67
N ALA A 146 -10.85 -3.41 10.94
CA ALA A 146 -12.23 -3.25 11.41
C ALA A 146 -12.74 -1.81 11.27
N ILE A 147 -11.92 -0.82 11.63
CA ILE A 147 -12.27 0.60 11.49
C ILE A 147 -12.35 1.00 10.02
N ALA A 148 -11.42 0.52 9.19
CA ALA A 148 -11.47 0.70 7.75
C ALA A 148 -12.78 0.18 7.14
N LEU A 149 -13.23 -1.01 7.56
CA LEU A 149 -14.50 -1.61 7.12
C LEU A 149 -15.74 -0.86 7.66
N LEU A 150 -15.70 -0.36 8.90
CA LEU A 150 -16.84 0.29 9.57
C LEU A 150 -17.02 1.76 9.20
N PHE A 151 -15.93 2.54 9.29
CA PHE A 151 -15.94 3.98 9.09
C PHE A 151 -15.66 4.37 7.64
N LYS A 152 -15.18 3.43 6.82
CA LYS A 152 -14.90 3.65 5.40
C LYS A 152 -13.89 4.78 5.16
N GLU A 153 -12.89 4.85 6.04
CA GLU A 153 -11.88 5.91 6.05
C GLU A 153 -10.56 5.34 6.59
N VAL A 154 -9.47 5.58 5.87
CA VAL A 154 -8.19 4.89 6.11
C VAL A 154 -7.30 5.61 7.11
N PHE A 155 -7.29 6.94 7.11
CA PHE A 155 -6.43 7.70 8.01
C PHE A 155 -6.77 7.39 9.47
N THR A 156 -8.05 7.45 9.82
CA THR A 156 -8.57 7.11 11.15
C THR A 156 -8.33 5.64 11.47
N ALA A 157 -8.47 4.75 10.49
CA ALA A 157 -8.19 3.32 10.66
C ALA A 157 -6.73 3.06 11.03
N LEU A 158 -5.78 3.60 10.28
CA LEU A 158 -4.37 3.47 10.56
C LEU A 158 -4.01 4.12 11.89
N PHE A 159 -4.49 5.34 12.16
CA PHE A 159 -4.22 6.04 13.42
C PHE A 159 -4.72 5.24 14.64
N LEU A 160 -5.96 4.75 14.61
CA LEU A 160 -6.52 3.94 15.70
C LEU A 160 -5.83 2.57 15.83
N GLY A 161 -5.41 1.98 14.71
CA GLY A 161 -4.56 0.79 14.71
C GLY A 161 -3.25 1.03 15.44
N ILE A 162 -2.48 2.05 15.05
CA ILE A 162 -1.21 2.41 15.68
C ILE A 162 -1.41 2.75 17.16
N PHE A 163 -2.43 3.57 17.47
CA PHE A 163 -2.77 3.92 18.85
C PHE A 163 -3.03 2.68 19.71
N SER A 164 -3.77 1.70 19.20
CA SER A 164 -4.08 0.50 19.95
C SER A 164 -2.83 -0.33 20.30
N GLY A 165 -1.87 -0.47 19.38
CA GLY A 165 -0.63 -1.20 19.68
C GLY A 165 0.35 -0.39 20.51
N ALA A 166 0.49 0.91 20.25
CA ALA A 166 1.26 1.80 21.10
C ALA A 166 0.74 1.80 22.54
N PHE A 167 -0.58 1.70 22.73
CA PHE A 167 -1.22 1.53 24.03
C PHE A 167 -0.88 0.18 24.68
N VAL A 168 -0.94 -0.93 23.96
CA VAL A 168 -0.51 -2.25 24.47
C VAL A 168 0.97 -2.22 24.86
N VAL A 169 1.85 -1.74 23.99
CA VAL A 169 3.29 -1.62 24.25
C VAL A 169 3.54 -0.77 25.50
N SER A 170 2.87 0.37 25.65
CA SER A 170 3.01 1.23 26.83
C SER A 170 2.51 0.54 28.11
N LEU A 171 1.36 -0.15 28.04
CA LEU A 171 0.76 -0.84 29.17
C LEU A 171 1.64 -1.99 29.70
N TYR A 172 2.25 -2.75 28.79
CA TYR A 172 3.15 -3.86 29.15
C TYR A 172 4.58 -3.40 29.43
N GLY A 173 4.97 -2.21 28.96
CA GLY A 173 6.23 -1.54 29.29
C GLY A 173 6.35 -1.06 30.75
N GLY A 174 5.25 -1.12 31.53
CA GLY A 174 5.20 -0.82 32.97
C GLY A 174 4.36 0.42 33.33
N SER A 175 3.75 1.08 32.35
CA SER A 175 2.85 2.22 32.61
C SER A 175 1.51 1.74 33.22
N SER A 176 0.90 2.59 34.04
CA SER A 176 -0.48 2.36 34.50
C SER A 176 -1.48 2.49 33.34
N LEU A 177 -2.69 1.93 33.47
CA LEU A 177 -3.74 2.05 32.44
C LEU A 177 -4.01 3.51 32.03
N TRP A 178 -4.08 4.42 33.00
CA TRP A 178 -4.36 5.83 32.75
C TRP A 178 -3.18 6.58 32.12
N SER A 179 -1.95 6.26 32.55
CA SER A 179 -0.75 6.87 31.95
C SER A 179 -0.40 6.27 30.58
N SER A 180 -0.87 5.07 30.26
CA SER A 180 -0.62 4.42 28.97
C SER A 180 -1.26 5.15 27.79
N ILE A 181 -2.37 5.88 28.00
CA ILE A 181 -3.03 6.66 26.93
C ILE A 181 -2.13 7.82 26.43
N PRO A 182 -1.69 8.76 27.29
CA PRO A 182 -0.80 9.83 26.84
C PRO A 182 0.56 9.30 26.36
N HIS A 183 1.10 8.24 26.98
CA HIS A 183 2.33 7.61 26.49
C HIS A 183 2.15 6.99 25.10
N ALA A 184 1.01 6.35 24.81
CA ALA A 184 0.73 5.82 23.49
C ALA A 184 0.69 6.93 22.43
N ILE A 185 -0.03 8.03 22.70
CA ILE A 185 -0.09 9.17 21.79
C ILE A 185 1.31 9.75 21.55
N GLN A 186 2.11 9.87 22.61
CA GLN A 186 3.48 10.35 22.50
C GLN A 186 4.32 9.40 21.63
N ARG A 187 4.23 8.08 21.88
CA ARG A 187 4.96 7.03 21.15
C ARG A 187 4.63 7.00 19.66
N ILE A 188 3.38 7.31 19.29
CA ILE A 188 2.99 7.49 17.88
C ILE A 188 3.89 8.55 17.22
N ILE A 189 4.06 9.71 17.85
CA ILE A 189 4.80 10.83 17.27
C ILE A 189 6.31 10.63 17.38
N ASP A 190 6.83 10.39 18.59
CA ASP A 190 8.27 10.42 18.88
C ASP A 190 9.02 9.14 18.50
N THR A 191 8.31 8.02 18.35
CA THR A 191 8.87 6.73 18.02
C THR A 191 8.46 6.33 16.62
N TYR A 192 7.19 5.99 16.39
CA TYR A 192 6.79 5.35 15.12
C TYR A 192 6.83 6.32 13.92
N ILE A 193 6.21 7.49 14.02
CA ILE A 193 6.23 8.48 12.93
C ILE A 193 7.65 8.99 12.70
N LEU A 194 8.36 9.34 13.77
CA LEU A 194 9.70 9.91 13.66
C LEU A 194 10.70 8.90 13.07
N GLN A 195 10.68 7.64 13.52
CA GLN A 195 11.53 6.58 12.92
C GLN A 195 11.15 6.32 11.46
N SER A 196 9.86 6.30 11.13
CA SER A 196 9.41 6.16 9.75
C SER A 196 9.95 7.27 8.85
N LEU A 197 10.03 8.51 9.35
CA LEU A 197 10.59 9.66 8.63
C LEU A 197 12.12 9.70 8.64
N TYR A 198 12.79 9.06 9.59
CA TYR A 198 14.25 8.98 9.62
C TYR A 198 14.83 7.93 8.66
N ASP A 199 13.99 7.02 8.17
CA ASP A 199 14.40 6.07 7.15
C ASP A 199 14.73 6.77 5.82
N LYS A 200 15.93 6.50 5.30
CA LYS A 200 16.42 7.14 4.07
C LYS A 200 15.64 6.70 2.83
N GLY A 201 15.18 5.46 2.79
CA GLY A 201 14.35 4.93 1.71
C GLY A 201 12.99 5.61 1.70
N HIS A 202 12.33 5.70 2.85
CA HIS A 202 11.04 6.38 3.02
C HIS A 202 11.10 7.86 2.60
N LEU A 203 12.14 8.60 3.03
CA LEU A 203 12.34 9.98 2.59
C LEU A 203 12.54 10.10 1.07
N SER A 204 13.26 9.15 0.48
CA SER A 204 13.45 9.10 -0.98
C SER A 204 12.12 8.91 -1.71
N ILE A 205 11.22 8.07 -1.17
CA ILE A 205 9.88 7.87 -1.73
C ILE A 205 8.99 9.10 -1.57
N ILE A 206 9.05 9.81 -0.44
CA ILE A 206 8.32 11.07 -0.25
C ILE A 206 8.76 12.08 -1.32
N LEU A 207 10.06 12.29 -1.48
CA LEU A 207 10.62 13.23 -2.45
C LEU A 207 10.26 12.84 -3.90
N PHE A 208 10.47 11.57 -4.27
CA PHE A 208 10.09 11.03 -5.56
C PHE A 208 8.59 11.25 -5.86
N SER A 209 7.72 10.89 -4.92
CA SER A 209 6.26 11.00 -5.07
C SER A 209 5.83 12.44 -5.29
N MET A 210 6.39 13.39 -4.52
CA MET A 210 6.15 14.81 -4.74
C MET A 210 6.62 15.25 -6.13
N LEU A 211 7.84 14.90 -6.54
CA LEU A 211 8.38 15.28 -7.86
C LEU A 211 7.51 14.77 -9.02
N ILE A 212 7.06 13.51 -8.96
CA ILE A 212 6.13 12.96 -9.96
C ILE A 212 4.78 13.67 -9.92
N GLY A 213 4.19 13.90 -8.75
CA GLY A 213 2.94 14.66 -8.63
C GLY A 213 3.04 16.07 -9.22
N GLY A 214 4.15 16.76 -8.94
CA GLY A 214 4.48 18.06 -9.53
C GLY A 214 4.60 18.00 -11.05
N MET A 215 5.37 17.03 -11.58
CA MET A 215 5.54 16.80 -13.01
C MET A 215 4.19 16.56 -13.70
N VAL A 216 3.37 15.65 -13.18
CA VAL A 216 2.04 15.32 -13.73
C VAL A 216 1.13 16.53 -13.76
N ASN A 217 1.11 17.33 -12.67
CA ASN A 217 0.33 18.55 -12.63
C ASN A 217 0.78 19.56 -13.70
N LEU A 218 2.09 19.75 -13.87
CA LEU A 218 2.66 20.67 -14.86
C LEU A 218 2.38 20.24 -16.30
N ILE A 219 2.50 18.94 -16.61
CA ILE A 219 2.14 18.37 -17.92
C ILE A 219 0.65 18.54 -18.23
N THR A 220 -0.19 18.43 -17.20
CA THR A 220 -1.62 18.64 -17.32
C THR A 220 -1.92 20.11 -17.63
N ARG A 221 -1.26 21.05 -16.94
CA ARG A 221 -1.46 22.49 -17.15
C ARG A 221 -0.86 23.02 -18.44
N ASN A 222 0.26 22.47 -18.90
CA ASN A 222 0.92 22.88 -20.14
C ASN A 222 0.27 22.32 -21.43
N GLY A 223 -0.86 21.61 -21.31
CA GLY A 223 -1.60 21.09 -22.45
C GLY A 223 -1.06 19.79 -23.05
N GLY A 224 -0.09 19.13 -22.40
CA GLY A 224 0.52 17.90 -22.89
C GLY A 224 -0.48 16.75 -23.02
N MET A 225 -1.32 16.57 -21.99
CA MET A 225 -2.35 15.53 -21.94
C MET A 225 -3.38 15.69 -23.06
N GLN A 226 -3.84 16.91 -23.32
CA GLN A 226 -4.77 17.20 -24.40
C GLN A 226 -4.12 17.00 -25.78
N GLY A 227 -2.79 17.13 -25.87
CA GLY A 227 -2.03 16.85 -27.08
C GLY A 227 -2.07 15.36 -27.44
N VAL A 228 -1.86 14.49 -26.45
CA VAL A 228 -1.99 13.03 -26.61
C VAL A 228 -3.41 12.66 -27.06
N ILE A 229 -4.42 13.29 -26.44
CA ILE A 229 -5.81 13.03 -26.80
C ILE A 229 -6.15 13.50 -28.21
N ARG A 230 -5.78 14.72 -28.60
CA ARG A 230 -6.03 15.24 -29.96
C ARG A 230 -5.43 14.33 -31.04
N PHE A 231 -4.29 13.73 -30.75
CA PHE A 231 -3.63 12.79 -31.66
C PHE A 231 -4.40 11.47 -31.84
N LEU A 232 -4.98 10.93 -30.76
CA LEU A 232 -5.70 9.65 -30.78
C LEU A 232 -7.20 9.78 -31.11
N SER A 233 -7.85 10.88 -30.74
CA SER A 233 -9.30 11.06 -30.92
C SER A 233 -9.75 11.12 -32.39
N ARG A 234 -8.87 11.52 -33.32
CA ARG A 234 -9.16 11.51 -34.78
C ARG A 234 -9.50 10.13 -35.37
N TYR A 235 -9.19 9.06 -34.63
CA TYR A 235 -9.47 7.68 -35.03
C TYR A 235 -10.82 7.16 -34.48
N ALA A 236 -11.50 7.92 -33.61
CA ALA A 236 -12.80 7.56 -33.04
C ALA A 236 -13.95 7.88 -34.01
N ARG A 237 -14.21 7.00 -34.99
CA ARG A 237 -15.22 7.22 -36.06
C ARG A 237 -16.54 6.46 -35.89
N SER A 238 -16.54 5.41 -35.08
CA SER A 238 -17.66 4.50 -34.82
C SER A 238 -17.73 4.18 -33.33
N PRO A 239 -18.86 3.67 -32.79
CA PRO A 239 -18.97 3.31 -31.38
C PRO A 239 -17.85 2.35 -30.93
N ARG A 240 -17.53 1.34 -31.74
CA ARG A 240 -16.45 0.39 -31.45
C ARG A 240 -15.07 1.06 -31.41
N SER A 241 -14.75 1.86 -32.43
CA SER A 241 -13.47 2.59 -32.44
C SER A 241 -13.40 3.66 -31.36
N GLY A 242 -14.52 4.29 -31.00
CA GLY A 242 -14.59 5.28 -29.92
C GLY A 242 -14.22 4.65 -28.58
N GLN A 243 -14.86 3.54 -28.22
CA GLN A 243 -14.51 2.78 -27.01
C GLN A 243 -13.06 2.29 -27.02
N PHE A 244 -12.57 1.81 -28.17
CA PHE A 244 -11.18 1.37 -28.31
C PHE A 244 -10.18 2.52 -28.10
N ILE A 245 -10.47 3.71 -28.65
CA ILE A 245 -9.63 4.89 -28.45
C ILE A 245 -9.69 5.39 -27.01
N THR A 246 -10.85 5.36 -26.34
CA THR A 246 -10.95 5.64 -24.90
C THR A 246 -10.07 4.69 -24.11
N TRP A 247 -10.16 3.38 -24.38
CA TRP A 247 -9.34 2.36 -23.71
C TRP A 247 -7.85 2.57 -23.96
N LEU A 248 -7.45 2.86 -25.21
CA LEU A 248 -6.07 3.13 -25.57
C LEU A 248 -5.53 4.41 -24.90
N LEU A 249 -6.38 5.44 -24.75
CA LEU A 249 -6.04 6.65 -24.03
C LEU A 249 -5.80 6.39 -22.54
N GLY A 250 -6.64 5.56 -21.92
CA GLY A 250 -6.43 5.10 -20.56
C GLY A 250 -5.09 4.40 -20.40
N ILE A 251 -4.73 3.49 -21.31
CA ILE A 251 -3.42 2.83 -21.29
C ILE A 251 -2.27 3.82 -21.54
N ALA A 252 -2.45 4.81 -22.41
CA ALA A 252 -1.41 5.79 -22.72
C ALA A 252 -1.10 6.72 -21.53
N ILE A 253 -2.08 6.94 -20.64
CA ILE A 253 -1.96 7.78 -19.44
C ILE A 253 -1.77 6.86 -18.22
N PHE A 254 -0.80 5.94 -18.32
CA PHE A 254 -0.61 4.93 -17.28
C PHE A 254 0.07 5.43 -16.01
N PHE A 255 0.76 6.57 -16.10
CA PHE A 255 1.65 7.04 -15.06
C PHE A 255 0.92 7.66 -13.87
N ASP A 256 -0.36 8.03 -14.01
CA ASP A 256 -1.18 8.59 -12.93
C ASP A 256 -2.67 8.32 -13.16
N ASP A 257 -3.35 7.72 -12.17
CA ASP A 257 -4.75 7.30 -12.21
C ASP A 257 -5.73 8.48 -12.12
N TYR A 258 -5.44 9.52 -11.34
CA TYR A 258 -6.29 10.72 -11.28
C TYR A 258 -6.26 11.53 -12.57
N ALA A 259 -5.08 11.74 -13.14
CA ALA A 259 -4.93 12.40 -14.43
C ALA A 259 -5.58 11.56 -15.53
N ASN A 260 -5.46 10.23 -15.47
CA ASN A 260 -6.14 9.32 -16.39
C ASN A 260 -7.66 9.51 -16.31
N THR A 261 -8.24 9.36 -15.12
CA THR A 261 -9.69 9.43 -14.93
C THR A 261 -10.29 10.77 -15.37
N LEU A 262 -9.67 11.87 -14.93
CA LEU A 262 -10.16 13.21 -15.21
C LEU A 262 -9.96 13.62 -16.67
N VAL A 263 -8.77 13.41 -17.23
CA VAL A 263 -8.44 13.93 -18.55
C VAL A 263 -9.12 13.09 -19.64
N VAL A 264 -9.10 11.75 -19.52
CA VAL A 264 -9.77 10.88 -20.50
C VAL A 264 -11.28 11.04 -20.41
N GLY A 265 -11.87 11.01 -19.21
CA GLY A 265 -13.30 11.16 -19.02
C GLY A 265 -13.86 12.46 -19.59
N ASN A 266 -13.29 13.61 -19.17
CA ASN A 266 -13.77 14.93 -19.62
C ASN A 266 -13.64 15.11 -21.14
N THR A 267 -12.57 14.60 -21.74
CA THR A 267 -12.29 14.84 -23.15
C THR A 267 -13.01 13.88 -24.07
N MET A 268 -13.20 12.62 -23.66
CA MET A 268 -13.91 11.63 -24.46
C MET A 268 -15.42 11.78 -24.39
N ARG A 269 -15.96 12.42 -23.35
CA ARG A 269 -17.40 12.69 -23.19
C ARG A 269 -18.10 13.21 -24.46
N PRO A 270 -17.67 14.33 -25.09
CA PRO A 270 -18.33 14.81 -26.32
C PRO A 270 -18.19 13.83 -27.49
N VAL A 271 -17.09 13.09 -27.57
CA VAL A 271 -16.86 12.10 -28.64
C VAL A 271 -17.77 10.88 -28.44
N THR A 272 -17.88 10.37 -27.22
CA THR A 272 -18.74 9.22 -26.89
C THR A 272 -20.22 9.56 -27.01
N ASP A 273 -20.62 10.78 -26.65
CA ASP A 273 -21.99 11.26 -26.82
C ASP A 273 -22.37 11.30 -28.32
N GLN A 274 -21.48 11.79 -29.19
CA GLN A 274 -21.68 11.76 -30.66
C GLN A 274 -21.77 10.34 -31.21
N LEU A 275 -20.99 9.40 -30.63
CA LEU A 275 -20.98 8.00 -31.02
C LEU A 275 -22.07 7.17 -30.32
N ARG A 276 -22.96 7.79 -29.54
CA ARG A 276 -24.04 7.13 -28.77
C ARG A 276 -23.56 5.99 -27.88
N ILE A 277 -22.39 6.16 -27.27
CA ILE A 277 -21.89 5.29 -26.20
C ILE A 277 -22.46 5.84 -24.88
N SER A 278 -22.95 4.96 -24.01
CA SER A 278 -23.51 5.39 -22.72
C SER A 278 -22.44 6.02 -21.81
N ARG A 279 -22.84 6.98 -20.98
CA ARG A 279 -21.93 7.63 -20.02
C ARG A 279 -21.46 6.64 -18.95
N GLU A 280 -22.30 5.67 -18.58
CA GLU A 280 -21.93 4.53 -17.75
C GLU A 280 -20.78 3.72 -18.37
N LYS A 281 -20.85 3.46 -19.68
CA LYS A 281 -19.79 2.73 -20.39
C LYS A 281 -18.52 3.55 -20.50
N LEU A 282 -18.61 4.87 -20.74
CA LEU A 282 -17.44 5.74 -20.69
C LEU A 282 -16.78 5.72 -19.31
N ALA A 283 -17.57 5.89 -18.24
CA ALA A 283 -17.07 5.85 -16.86
C ALA A 283 -16.38 4.51 -16.58
N TYR A 284 -16.98 3.38 -16.97
CA TYR A 284 -16.35 2.07 -16.85
C TYR A 284 -15.02 1.94 -17.61
N LEU A 285 -14.94 2.43 -18.85
CA LEU A 285 -13.71 2.37 -19.64
C LEU A 285 -12.59 3.19 -19.00
N VAL A 286 -12.93 4.37 -18.49
CA VAL A 286 -11.99 5.28 -17.85
C VAL A 286 -11.50 4.68 -16.52
N ASP A 287 -12.43 4.29 -15.65
CA ASP A 287 -12.14 3.73 -14.33
C ASP A 287 -11.31 2.44 -14.43
N SER A 288 -11.78 1.48 -15.25
CA SER A 288 -11.12 0.19 -15.43
C SER A 288 -9.85 0.22 -16.28
N THR A 289 -9.38 1.41 -16.66
CA THR A 289 -8.04 1.59 -17.25
C THR A 289 -7.13 2.45 -16.38
N ALA A 290 -7.62 3.11 -15.33
CA ALA A 290 -6.81 3.97 -14.47
C ALA A 290 -5.97 3.15 -13.48
N ALA A 291 -6.59 2.60 -12.42
CA ALA A 291 -5.88 1.81 -11.43
C ALA A 291 -5.23 0.52 -11.98
N PRO A 292 -5.81 -0.23 -12.94
CA PRO A 292 -5.22 -1.47 -13.44
C PRO A 292 -3.92 -1.26 -14.19
N ILE A 293 -3.85 -0.24 -15.05
CA ILE A 293 -2.59 0.04 -15.76
C ILE A 293 -1.56 0.61 -14.78
N ALA A 294 -2.00 1.43 -13.80
CA ALA A 294 -1.12 1.99 -12.78
C ALA A 294 -0.46 0.91 -11.91
N SER A 295 -1.12 -0.24 -11.77
CA SER A 295 -0.63 -1.40 -11.01
C SER A 295 0.41 -2.24 -11.76
N ILE A 296 0.35 -2.30 -13.10
CA ILE A 296 1.23 -3.17 -13.89
C ILE A 296 2.30 -2.41 -14.67
N ALA A 297 2.17 -1.10 -14.80
CA ALA A 297 3.14 -0.29 -15.50
C ALA A 297 4.42 -0.13 -14.67
N PHE A 298 5.55 -0.11 -15.38
CA PHE A 298 6.88 -0.11 -14.77
C PHE A 298 7.13 1.11 -13.87
N ILE A 299 6.63 2.29 -14.27
CA ILE A 299 6.76 3.55 -13.51
C ILE A 299 5.44 4.28 -13.51
N THR A 300 4.92 4.52 -12.31
CA THR A 300 3.65 5.19 -12.05
C THR A 300 3.76 6.01 -10.76
N THR A 301 2.72 6.72 -10.38
CA THR A 301 2.64 7.33 -9.05
C THR A 301 2.65 6.30 -7.92
N TRP A 302 2.33 5.03 -8.19
CA TRP A 302 2.21 3.98 -7.16
C TRP A 302 3.55 3.30 -6.85
N ILE A 303 4.48 3.26 -7.82
CA ILE A 303 5.73 2.49 -7.70
C ILE A 303 6.52 2.82 -6.43
N GLY A 304 6.51 4.08 -6.00
CA GLY A 304 7.24 4.49 -4.80
C GLY A 304 6.72 3.81 -3.53
N ALA A 305 5.40 3.70 -3.39
CA ALA A 305 4.80 3.02 -2.24
C ALA A 305 5.00 1.50 -2.31
N GLU A 306 4.80 0.89 -3.48
CA GLU A 306 4.99 -0.55 -3.68
C GLU A 306 6.40 -1.00 -3.30
N ILE A 307 7.42 -0.32 -3.83
CA ILE A 307 8.83 -0.61 -3.54
C ILE A 307 9.13 -0.41 -2.06
N SER A 308 8.55 0.61 -1.42
CA SER A 308 8.73 0.86 0.01
C SER A 308 8.14 -0.26 0.87
N TYR A 309 6.92 -0.70 0.59
CA TYR A 309 6.26 -1.74 1.36
C TYR A 309 6.93 -3.10 1.17
N ILE A 310 7.37 -3.39 -0.06
CA ILE A 310 8.16 -4.58 -0.35
C ILE A 310 9.49 -4.52 0.42
N GLN A 311 10.18 -3.38 0.42
CA GLN A 311 11.44 -3.19 1.17
C GLN A 311 11.25 -3.48 2.66
N ASP A 312 10.20 -2.94 3.29
CA ASP A 312 9.91 -3.20 4.70
C ASP A 312 9.64 -4.68 4.97
N GLY A 313 8.88 -5.32 4.05
CA GLY A 313 8.60 -6.75 4.08
C GLY A 313 9.89 -7.58 4.08
N ILE A 314 10.76 -7.39 3.07
CA ILE A 314 12.01 -8.14 2.94
C ILE A 314 12.99 -7.88 4.08
N THR A 315 13.05 -6.64 4.58
CA THR A 315 13.92 -6.26 5.70
C THR A 315 13.45 -6.93 7.00
N THR A 316 12.15 -7.16 7.13
CA THR A 316 11.56 -7.84 8.30
C THR A 316 11.86 -9.33 8.30
N ILE A 317 11.88 -9.97 7.12
CA ILE A 317 12.15 -11.41 6.98
C ILE A 317 13.62 -11.74 6.72
N GLY A 318 14.48 -10.75 6.50
CA GLY A 318 15.90 -10.94 6.19
C GLY A 318 16.16 -11.49 4.78
N LEU A 319 15.30 -11.17 3.81
CA LEU A 319 15.44 -11.64 2.43
C LEU A 319 16.38 -10.70 1.65
N GLU A 320 17.46 -11.25 1.09
CA GLU A 320 18.48 -10.52 0.33
C GLU A 320 18.10 -10.32 -1.15
N GLU A 321 16.95 -9.68 -1.38
CA GLU A 321 16.41 -9.39 -2.72
C GLU A 321 16.20 -7.89 -2.88
N THR A 322 16.24 -7.36 -4.10
CA THR A 322 15.86 -5.95 -4.30
C THR A 322 14.35 -5.79 -4.40
N PRO A 323 13.76 -4.72 -3.85
CA PRO A 323 12.32 -4.52 -3.95
C PRO A 323 11.82 -4.45 -5.40
N TYR A 324 12.61 -3.91 -6.32
CA TYR A 324 12.27 -3.86 -7.74
C TYR A 324 12.28 -5.25 -8.39
N ASN A 325 13.20 -6.13 -8.02
CA ASN A 325 13.22 -7.49 -8.53
C ASN A 325 11.95 -8.24 -8.11
N ILE A 326 11.61 -8.15 -6.82
CA ILE A 326 10.38 -8.74 -6.29
C ILE A 326 9.14 -8.15 -6.96
N PHE A 327 9.06 -6.82 -7.08
CA PHE A 327 7.95 -6.16 -7.75
C PHE A 327 7.81 -6.66 -9.19
N PHE A 328 8.90 -6.66 -9.97
CA PHE A 328 8.88 -7.10 -11.36
C PHE A 328 8.43 -8.56 -11.51
N HIS A 329 8.95 -9.45 -10.66
CA HIS A 329 8.51 -10.85 -10.64
C HIS A 329 7.08 -11.02 -10.13
N SER A 330 6.56 -10.13 -9.28
CA SER A 330 5.16 -10.15 -8.86
C SER A 330 4.18 -9.77 -9.99
N LEU A 331 4.63 -8.95 -10.97
CA LEU A 331 3.78 -8.49 -12.08
C LEU A 331 3.26 -9.64 -12.95
N GLN A 332 4.00 -10.74 -13.07
CA GLN A 332 3.54 -11.90 -13.83
C GLN A 332 2.27 -12.53 -13.24
N TYR A 333 2.05 -12.34 -11.93
CA TYR A 333 0.87 -12.83 -11.21
C TYR A 333 -0.26 -11.80 -11.10
N ALA A 334 -0.13 -10.65 -11.78
CA ALA A 334 -1.11 -9.56 -11.73
C ALA A 334 -2.38 -9.87 -12.55
N PHE A 335 -3.03 -10.99 -12.26
CA PHE A 335 -4.13 -11.55 -13.03
C PHE A 335 -5.29 -10.56 -13.16
N TYR A 336 -5.76 -9.94 -12.07
CA TYR A 336 -6.94 -9.09 -12.14
C TYR A 336 -6.78 -7.84 -13.04
N PRO A 337 -5.72 -7.01 -12.90
CA PRO A 337 -5.51 -5.88 -13.80
C PRO A 337 -5.39 -6.28 -15.27
N ILE A 338 -4.58 -7.30 -15.57
CA ILE A 338 -4.35 -7.78 -16.93
C ILE A 338 -5.66 -8.31 -17.52
N LEU A 339 -6.37 -9.15 -16.77
CA LEU A 339 -7.65 -9.71 -17.21
C LEU A 339 -8.71 -8.62 -17.39
N THR A 340 -8.72 -7.57 -16.56
CA THR A 340 -9.65 -6.43 -16.70
C THR A 340 -9.39 -5.66 -17.99
N LEU A 341 -8.14 -5.32 -18.30
CA LEU A 341 -7.78 -4.62 -19.53
C LEU A 341 -8.12 -5.45 -20.77
N ILE A 342 -7.86 -6.76 -20.74
CA ILE A 342 -8.23 -7.69 -21.83
C ILE A 342 -9.75 -7.84 -21.92
N PHE A 343 -10.45 -7.92 -20.80
CA PHE A 343 -11.90 -8.06 -20.75
C PHE A 343 -12.60 -6.88 -21.44
N ILE A 344 -12.14 -5.66 -21.21
CA ILE A 344 -12.61 -4.47 -21.93
C ILE A 344 -12.44 -4.65 -23.45
N LEU A 345 -11.25 -5.07 -23.89
CA LEU A 345 -10.98 -5.31 -25.31
C LEU A 345 -11.92 -6.36 -25.90
N LEU A 346 -12.18 -7.46 -25.18
CA LEU A 346 -13.11 -8.51 -25.61
C LEU A 346 -14.55 -7.98 -25.72
N LEU A 347 -15.01 -7.13 -24.80
CA LEU A 347 -16.33 -6.49 -24.88
C LEU A 347 -16.43 -5.58 -26.12
N ILE A 348 -15.42 -4.73 -26.34
CA ILE A 348 -15.35 -3.82 -27.50
C ILE A 348 -15.33 -4.61 -28.81
N GLN A 349 -14.52 -5.66 -28.90
CA GLN A 349 -14.40 -6.47 -30.11
C GLN A 349 -15.65 -7.29 -30.42
N SER A 350 -16.29 -7.82 -29.38
CA SER A 350 -17.50 -8.65 -29.53
C SER A 350 -18.77 -7.80 -29.75
N ASN A 351 -18.73 -6.49 -29.46
CA ASN A 351 -19.88 -5.59 -29.42
C ASN A 351 -21.01 -6.16 -28.54
N ARG A 352 -20.63 -6.79 -27.43
CA ARG A 352 -21.55 -7.43 -26.48
C ARG A 352 -21.33 -6.87 -25.10
N ASP A 353 -22.45 -6.66 -24.41
CA ASP A 353 -22.49 -6.30 -23.01
C ASP A 353 -23.55 -7.17 -22.33
N PHE A 354 -23.48 -7.28 -21.00
CA PHE A 354 -24.47 -8.02 -20.22
C PHE A 354 -24.88 -7.23 -18.97
N GLY A 355 -25.90 -7.76 -18.28
CA GLY A 355 -26.39 -7.17 -17.03
C GLY A 355 -26.91 -5.73 -17.19
N PRO A 356 -26.69 -4.86 -16.19
CA PRO A 356 -27.10 -3.46 -16.22
C PRO A 356 -26.40 -2.64 -17.32
N MET A 357 -25.12 -2.93 -17.62
CA MET A 357 -24.37 -2.23 -18.67
C MET A 357 -25.02 -2.37 -20.05
N TYR A 358 -25.51 -3.58 -20.39
CA TYR A 358 -26.27 -3.79 -21.64
C TYR A 358 -27.53 -2.91 -21.72
N LYS A 359 -28.21 -2.66 -20.58
CA LYS A 359 -29.40 -1.80 -20.55
C LYS A 359 -29.02 -0.34 -20.78
N ALA A 360 -27.92 0.13 -20.20
CA ALA A 360 -27.39 1.48 -20.39
C ALA A 360 -26.97 1.71 -21.85
N GLU A 361 -26.21 0.78 -22.44
CA GLU A 361 -25.80 0.85 -23.85
C GLU A 361 -26.99 0.80 -24.81
N LYS A 362 -27.99 -0.04 -24.54
CA LYS A 362 -29.22 -0.10 -25.35
C LYS A 362 -29.97 1.24 -25.30
N ARG A 363 -30.07 1.87 -24.13
CA ARG A 363 -30.71 3.17 -23.93
C ARG A 363 -30.00 4.27 -24.73
N ALA A 364 -28.67 4.36 -24.63
CA ALA A 364 -27.87 5.34 -25.36
C ALA A 364 -28.01 5.19 -26.88
N ARG A 365 -27.99 3.95 -27.40
CA ARG A 365 -28.15 3.68 -28.85
C ARG A 365 -29.53 4.04 -29.38
N GLN A 366 -30.56 3.97 -28.53
CA GLN A 366 -31.93 4.38 -28.85
C GLN A 366 -32.13 5.91 -28.81
N GLY A 367 -31.08 6.69 -28.51
CA GLY A 367 -31.16 8.15 -28.43
C GLY A 367 -31.86 8.67 -27.17
N MET A 368 -32.07 7.81 -26.17
CA MET A 368 -32.64 8.23 -24.89
C MET A 368 -31.52 8.86 -24.05
N ALA A 369 -31.75 10.11 -23.64
CA ALA A 369 -30.82 10.83 -22.78
C ALA A 369 -30.53 10.04 -21.49
N THR A 370 -29.26 10.02 -21.09
CA THR A 370 -28.84 9.59 -19.76
C THR A 370 -29.49 10.50 -18.73
N PRO A 371 -30.13 9.97 -17.67
CA PRO A 371 -30.57 10.81 -16.56
C PRO A 371 -29.34 11.46 -15.95
N SER A 372 -29.14 12.75 -16.19
CA SER A 372 -28.19 13.58 -15.45
C SER A 372 -28.95 14.23 -14.30
N HIS A 373 -28.68 13.85 -13.06
CA HIS A 373 -29.10 14.65 -11.91
C HIS A 373 -28.26 15.93 -11.91
N GLY A 374 -28.76 16.97 -12.59
CA GLY A 374 -28.05 18.22 -12.89
C GLY A 374 -27.74 19.14 -11.71
N GLU A 375 -27.84 18.67 -10.47
CA GLU A 375 -27.57 19.46 -9.25
C GLU A 375 -26.21 19.14 -8.62
N GLU A 376 -25.69 17.91 -8.73
CA GLU A 376 -24.35 17.55 -8.20
C GLU A 376 -23.19 18.04 -9.10
N GLU A 377 -23.47 18.28 -10.39
CA GLU A 377 -22.48 18.66 -11.42
C GLU A 377 -21.83 20.05 -11.19
N LYS A 378 -22.51 20.95 -10.46
CA LYS A 378 -22.07 22.36 -10.28
C LYS A 378 -21.33 22.64 -8.97
N GLY A 379 -21.48 21.78 -7.96
CA GLY A 379 -20.91 22.00 -6.63
C GLY A 379 -19.43 21.61 -6.52
N PHE A 380 -19.02 20.56 -7.24
CA PHE A 380 -17.66 19.98 -7.14
C PHE A 380 -16.70 20.47 -8.24
N SER A 381 -17.22 21.07 -9.32
CA SER A 381 -16.44 21.58 -10.46
C SER A 381 -15.44 22.68 -10.08
N ASN A 382 -15.67 23.42 -8.99
CA ASN A 382 -14.80 24.52 -8.58
C ASN A 382 -13.43 24.05 -8.01
N ASN A 383 -13.32 22.81 -7.51
CA ASN A 383 -12.05 22.26 -7.00
C ASN A 383 -11.23 21.50 -8.06
N LEU A 384 -11.78 21.29 -9.26
CA LEU A 384 -11.16 20.50 -10.35
C LEU A 384 -10.46 21.35 -11.41
N ASN A 385 -10.53 22.68 -11.30
CA ASN A 385 -9.83 23.62 -12.19
C ASN A 385 -8.29 23.48 -12.14
N ASP A 386 -7.76 22.76 -11.15
CA ASP A 386 -6.32 22.50 -11.01
C ASP A 386 -5.80 21.40 -11.94
N LEU A 387 -6.67 20.58 -12.54
CA LEU A 387 -6.33 19.45 -13.43
C LEU A 387 -6.84 19.64 -14.86
N THR A 388 -7.10 20.89 -15.23
CA THR A 388 -7.45 21.29 -16.60
C THR A 388 -6.37 22.21 -17.18
N PRO A 389 -6.16 22.20 -18.50
CA PRO A 389 -5.13 23.02 -19.12
C PRO A 389 -5.48 24.50 -18.98
N GLU A 390 -4.45 25.35 -18.90
CA GLU A 390 -4.64 26.80 -18.91
C GLU A 390 -5.32 27.27 -20.21
N GLN A 391 -6.19 28.27 -20.10
CA GLN A 391 -6.99 28.74 -21.24
C GLN A 391 -6.08 29.29 -22.34
N GLY A 392 -6.32 28.86 -23.59
CA GLY A 392 -5.59 29.34 -24.78
C GLY A 392 -4.27 28.61 -25.09
N VAL A 393 -3.90 27.57 -24.34
CA VAL A 393 -2.68 26.79 -24.59
C VAL A 393 -2.84 25.87 -25.82
N LYS A 394 -1.85 25.90 -26.72
CA LYS A 394 -1.78 24.96 -27.87
C LYS A 394 -1.31 23.59 -27.38
N ALA A 395 -2.22 22.63 -27.38
CA ALA A 395 -1.98 21.26 -26.95
C ALA A 395 -1.06 20.48 -27.92
N HIS A 396 0.09 20.01 -27.42
CA HIS A 396 1.03 19.16 -28.17
C HIS A 396 1.44 17.95 -27.33
N ALA A 397 1.40 16.75 -27.92
CA ALA A 397 1.62 15.50 -27.20
C ALA A 397 3.05 15.36 -26.63
N TYR A 398 4.04 15.97 -27.28
CA TYR A 398 5.44 15.87 -26.84
C TYR A 398 5.67 16.50 -25.46
N ASN A 399 4.83 17.45 -25.02
CA ASN A 399 4.90 18.05 -23.68
C ASN A 399 4.56 17.05 -22.56
N ALA A 400 3.89 15.93 -22.89
CA ALA A 400 3.64 14.83 -21.96
C ALA A 400 4.59 13.65 -22.21
N VAL A 401 4.77 13.27 -23.48
CA VAL A 401 5.55 12.08 -23.84
C VAL A 401 7.02 12.21 -23.46
N ILE A 402 7.66 13.36 -23.69
CA ILE A 402 9.09 13.54 -23.43
C ILE A 402 9.40 13.42 -21.92
N PRO A 403 8.69 14.11 -21.00
CA PRO A 403 8.88 13.89 -19.56
C PRO A 403 8.65 12.44 -19.12
N VAL A 404 7.56 11.81 -19.57
CA VAL A 404 7.26 10.42 -19.20
C VAL A 404 8.36 9.46 -19.69
N VAL A 405 8.84 9.62 -20.91
CA VAL A 405 9.98 8.84 -21.42
C VAL A 405 11.25 9.14 -20.63
N THR A 406 11.45 10.38 -20.20
CA THR A 406 12.62 10.79 -19.40
C THR A 406 12.65 10.09 -18.05
N VAL A 407 11.52 9.98 -17.34
CA VAL A 407 11.48 9.21 -16.08
C VAL A 407 11.67 7.71 -16.34
N ILE A 408 11.14 7.15 -17.43
CA ILE A 408 11.33 5.74 -17.77
C ILE A 408 12.78 5.40 -18.05
N VAL A 409 13.38 6.11 -19.01
CA VAL A 409 14.77 5.91 -19.38
C VAL A 409 15.69 6.27 -18.21
N GLY A 410 15.37 7.34 -17.48
CA GLY A 410 16.13 7.75 -16.30
C GLY A 410 16.13 6.70 -15.20
N THR A 411 15.01 6.02 -14.95
CA THR A 411 14.92 4.96 -13.94
C THR A 411 15.70 3.73 -14.38
N ILE A 412 15.52 3.26 -15.63
CA ILE A 412 16.26 2.11 -16.17
C ILE A 412 17.77 2.39 -16.14
N THR A 413 18.17 3.58 -16.58
CA THR A 413 19.59 4.01 -16.57
C THR A 413 20.10 4.13 -15.14
N GLY A 414 19.30 4.68 -14.22
CA GLY A 414 19.65 4.80 -12.82
C GLY A 414 19.86 3.44 -12.16
N LEU A 415 18.95 2.49 -12.36
CA LEU A 415 19.09 1.11 -11.87
C LEU A 415 20.35 0.44 -12.43
N PHE A 416 20.64 0.66 -13.71
CA PHE A 416 21.83 0.12 -14.33
C PHE A 416 23.12 0.73 -13.78
N ILE A 417 23.18 2.05 -13.62
CA ILE A 417 24.36 2.75 -13.08
C ILE A 417 24.60 2.37 -11.63
N THR A 418 23.60 2.47 -10.76
CA THR A 418 23.75 2.14 -9.34
C THR A 418 24.01 0.65 -9.13
N GLY A 419 23.46 -0.19 -10.00
CA GLY A 419 23.75 -1.62 -10.04
C GLY A 419 25.21 -1.92 -10.39
N LEU A 420 25.76 -1.26 -11.41
CA LEU A 420 27.15 -1.42 -11.82
C LEU A 420 28.16 -0.93 -10.76
N GLU A 421 27.80 0.09 -9.99
CA GLU A 421 28.62 0.57 -8.87
C GLU A 421 28.78 -0.50 -7.78
N ASN A 422 27.72 -1.28 -7.54
CA ASN A 422 27.70 -2.32 -6.51
C ASN A 422 28.16 -3.70 -7.03
N ASN A 423 27.90 -4.00 -8.31
CA ASN A 423 28.26 -5.26 -8.95
C ASN A 423 28.73 -5.00 -10.40
N PRO A 424 30.05 -4.84 -10.61
CA PRO A 424 30.61 -4.53 -11.92
C PRO A 424 30.30 -5.61 -12.97
N TRP A 425 30.08 -5.18 -14.21
CA TRP A 425 29.81 -6.09 -15.32
C TRP A 425 30.98 -7.05 -15.56
N GLU A 426 30.75 -8.35 -15.45
CA GLU A 426 31.75 -9.38 -15.70
C GLU A 426 31.53 -10.04 -17.06
N PRO A 427 32.34 -9.76 -18.10
CA PRO A 427 32.10 -10.25 -19.46
C PRO A 427 32.02 -11.77 -19.64
N GLN A 428 32.43 -12.52 -18.61
CA GLN A 428 32.50 -13.98 -18.57
C GLN A 428 31.15 -14.63 -18.23
N LEU A 429 30.30 -13.94 -17.46
CA LEU A 429 28.93 -14.32 -17.20
C LEU A 429 28.09 -13.85 -18.39
N GLY A 430 27.19 -14.66 -18.95
CA GLY A 430 26.40 -14.26 -20.11
C GLY A 430 25.62 -12.95 -19.88
N ILE A 431 25.20 -12.27 -20.96
CA ILE A 431 24.50 -10.97 -20.89
C ILE A 431 23.30 -11.01 -19.94
N ALA A 432 22.50 -12.09 -19.99
CA ALA A 432 21.32 -12.24 -19.15
C ALA A 432 21.68 -12.31 -17.65
N HIS A 433 22.76 -13.03 -17.30
CA HIS A 433 23.19 -13.19 -15.92
C HIS A 433 23.76 -11.87 -15.37
N ASN A 434 24.57 -11.17 -16.16
CA ASN A 434 25.05 -9.85 -15.77
C ASN A 434 23.91 -8.85 -15.58
N LEU A 435 22.93 -8.84 -16.48
CA LEU A 435 21.80 -7.93 -16.36
C LEU A 435 20.99 -8.20 -15.09
N SER A 436 20.76 -9.49 -14.78
CA SER A 436 20.10 -9.90 -13.54
C SER A 436 20.89 -9.46 -12.30
N ASN A 437 22.20 -9.68 -12.28
CA ASN A 437 23.06 -9.32 -11.15
C ASN A 437 23.13 -7.80 -10.93
N VAL A 438 23.26 -7.02 -12.02
CA VAL A 438 23.32 -5.55 -11.97
C VAL A 438 22.00 -4.99 -11.45
N ILE A 439 20.86 -5.47 -11.96
CA ILE A 439 19.55 -5.03 -11.49
C ILE A 439 19.35 -5.47 -10.02
N GLY A 440 19.76 -6.69 -9.67
CA GLY A 440 19.73 -7.24 -8.31
C GLY A 440 20.68 -6.54 -7.32
N ALA A 441 21.66 -5.76 -7.79
CA ALA A 441 22.54 -4.97 -6.93
C ALA A 441 22.17 -3.48 -6.91
N SER A 442 21.10 -3.07 -7.60
CA SER A 442 20.79 -1.66 -7.83
C SER A 442 20.17 -0.94 -6.63
N ASP A 443 20.56 0.33 -6.47
CA ASP A 443 19.88 1.25 -5.55
C ASP A 443 18.67 1.86 -6.26
N SER A 444 17.53 1.24 -6.00
CA SER A 444 16.24 1.59 -6.57
C SER A 444 15.73 2.98 -6.17
N TYR A 445 16.03 3.40 -4.93
CA TYR A 445 15.60 4.70 -4.42
C TYR A 445 16.36 5.84 -5.10
N LYS A 446 17.69 5.71 -5.26
CA LYS A 446 18.49 6.70 -6.01
C LYS A 446 18.07 6.79 -7.46
N ALA A 447 17.83 5.65 -8.11
CA ALA A 447 17.40 5.62 -9.51
C ALA A 447 16.10 6.41 -9.72
N LEU A 448 15.10 6.20 -8.86
CA LEU A 448 13.82 6.93 -8.87
C LEU A 448 13.99 8.43 -8.63
N LEU A 449 14.86 8.83 -7.69
CA LEU A 449 15.12 10.23 -7.40
C LEU A 449 15.75 10.96 -8.59
N TRP A 450 16.78 10.39 -9.21
CA TRP A 450 17.44 11.00 -10.37
C TRP A 450 16.49 11.08 -11.56
N ALA A 451 15.70 10.03 -11.81
CA ALA A 451 14.74 9.97 -12.90
C ALA A 451 13.62 11.01 -12.75
N SER A 452 13.03 11.12 -11.56
CA SER A 452 11.94 12.06 -11.27
C SER A 452 12.43 13.51 -11.33
N LEU A 453 13.60 13.81 -10.77
CA LEU A 453 14.20 15.14 -10.86
C LEU A 453 14.50 15.53 -12.32
N GLY A 454 15.14 14.63 -13.07
CA GLY A 454 15.43 14.83 -14.49
C GLY A 454 14.16 15.11 -15.30
N SER A 455 13.09 14.37 -15.03
CA SER A 455 11.80 14.57 -15.69
C SER A 455 11.14 15.91 -15.35
N VAL A 456 11.15 16.33 -14.08
CA VAL A 456 10.66 17.66 -13.68
C VAL A 456 11.44 18.76 -14.40
N LEU A 457 12.77 18.66 -14.46
CA LEU A 457 13.62 19.63 -15.17
C LEU A 457 13.27 19.69 -16.65
N VAL A 458 13.15 18.56 -17.32
CA VAL A 458 12.74 18.48 -18.74
C VAL A 458 11.35 19.09 -18.94
N THR A 459 10.40 18.81 -18.05
CA THR A 459 9.04 19.38 -18.11
C THR A 459 9.06 20.89 -17.98
N VAL A 460 9.83 21.43 -17.04
CA VAL A 460 10.01 22.88 -16.85
C VAL A 460 10.67 23.51 -18.07
N LEU A 461 11.73 22.89 -18.62
CA LEU A 461 12.41 23.38 -19.81
C LEU A 461 11.49 23.42 -21.03
N LEU A 462 10.70 22.38 -21.28
CA LEU A 462 9.72 22.36 -22.37
C LEU A 462 8.62 23.41 -22.18
N THR A 463 8.14 23.56 -20.94
CA THR A 463 7.03 24.48 -20.63
C THR A 463 7.46 25.94 -20.73
N VAL A 464 8.57 26.30 -20.08
CA VAL A 464 9.06 27.69 -20.01
C VAL A 464 9.84 28.04 -21.27
N GLY A 465 10.72 27.16 -21.75
CA GLY A 465 11.48 27.36 -22.99
C GLY A 465 10.58 27.39 -24.22
N GLY A 466 9.51 26.59 -24.25
CA GLY A 466 8.46 26.64 -25.26
C GLY A 466 7.52 27.84 -25.12
N ARG A 467 7.71 28.72 -24.12
CA ARG A 467 6.86 29.88 -23.80
C ARG A 467 5.39 29.51 -23.65
N ILE A 468 5.10 28.32 -23.14
CA ILE A 468 3.74 27.82 -22.91
C ILE A 468 3.17 28.45 -21.64
N LEU A 469 3.94 28.40 -20.54
CA LEU A 469 3.64 29.05 -19.28
C LEU A 469 4.87 29.82 -18.78
N PRO A 470 4.68 30.99 -18.12
CA PRO A 470 5.78 31.68 -17.44
C PRO A 470 6.27 30.87 -16.24
N MET A 471 7.55 31.05 -15.86
CA MET A 471 8.20 30.33 -14.76
C MET A 471 7.38 30.32 -13.47
N ARG A 472 6.77 31.46 -13.10
CA ARG A 472 5.90 31.56 -11.91
C ARG A 472 4.75 30.55 -11.94
N LYS A 473 4.00 30.50 -13.06
CA LYS A 473 2.89 29.55 -13.21
C LYS A 473 3.38 28.10 -13.24
N ALA A 474 4.56 27.85 -13.81
CA ALA A 474 5.16 26.52 -13.80
C ALA A 474 5.46 26.05 -12.36
N VAL A 475 6.07 26.92 -11.54
CA VAL A 475 6.34 26.63 -10.11
C VAL A 475 5.04 26.47 -9.32
N ASP A 476 4.05 27.34 -9.52
CA ASP A 476 2.75 27.22 -8.86
C ASP A 476 2.08 25.86 -9.19
N SER A 477 2.21 25.39 -10.43
CA SER A 477 1.73 24.07 -10.85
C SER A 477 2.49 22.92 -10.18
N LEU A 478 3.82 23.02 -10.04
CA LEU A 478 4.61 22.02 -9.31
C LEU A 478 4.16 21.91 -7.84
N ILE A 479 3.99 23.06 -7.16
CA ILE A 479 3.52 23.11 -5.76
C ILE A 479 2.12 22.53 -5.63
N ASN A 480 1.22 22.80 -6.59
CA ASN A 480 -0.10 22.20 -6.59
C ASN A 480 -0.02 20.68 -6.74
N GLY A 481 0.87 20.16 -7.58
CA GLY A 481 1.13 18.72 -7.67
C GLY A 481 1.71 18.12 -6.37
N PHE A 482 2.46 18.88 -5.59
CA PHE A 482 2.91 18.41 -4.27
C PHE A 482 1.74 18.33 -3.29
N ARG A 483 0.81 19.30 -3.34
CA ARG A 483 -0.39 19.29 -2.50
C ARG A 483 -1.29 18.10 -2.80
N THR A 484 -1.42 17.70 -4.06
CA THR A 484 -2.22 16.52 -4.43
C THR A 484 -1.63 15.22 -3.87
N MET A 485 -0.31 15.15 -3.68
CA MET A 485 0.37 13.98 -3.12
C MET A 485 0.38 13.93 -1.58
N LEU A 486 -0.03 15.01 -0.90
CA LEU A 486 0.07 15.10 0.56
C LEU A 486 -0.74 14.01 1.29
N THR A 487 -1.95 13.72 0.80
CA THR A 487 -2.80 12.66 1.38
C THR A 487 -2.14 11.30 1.29
N ALA A 488 -1.57 10.95 0.13
CA ALA A 488 -0.85 9.68 -0.05
C ALA A 488 0.37 9.59 0.88
N ILE A 489 1.16 10.68 0.99
CA ILE A 489 2.33 10.74 1.87
C ILE A 489 1.95 10.53 3.34
N ILE A 490 0.85 11.14 3.81
CA ILE A 490 0.38 10.93 5.18
C ILE A 490 0.00 9.47 5.41
N ILE A 491 -0.70 8.83 4.46
CA ILE A 491 -1.04 7.41 4.54
C ILE A 491 0.23 6.55 4.58
N LEU A 492 1.24 6.83 3.75
CA LEU A 492 2.53 6.12 3.75
C LEU A 492 3.23 6.22 5.11
N ILE A 493 3.28 7.42 5.70
CA ILE A 493 3.90 7.62 7.03
C ILE A 493 3.17 6.79 8.10
N MET A 494 1.83 6.75 8.06
CA MET A 494 1.05 5.91 8.97
C MET A 494 1.27 4.41 8.68
N ALA A 495 1.42 4.02 7.41
CA ALA A 495 1.69 2.65 6.98
C ALA A 495 3.03 2.14 7.52
N TRP A 496 4.09 2.93 7.38
CA TRP A 496 5.40 2.62 7.93
C TRP A 496 5.36 2.58 9.46
N SER A 497 4.61 3.49 10.08
CA SER A 497 4.43 3.52 11.53
C SER A 497 3.75 2.24 12.05
N ILE A 498 2.70 1.76 11.36
CA ILE A 498 2.06 0.50 11.74
C ILE A 498 2.96 -0.69 11.42
N ALA A 499 3.78 -0.65 10.36
CA ALA A 499 4.76 -1.69 10.04
C ALA A 499 5.82 -1.85 11.13
N LEU A 500 6.38 -0.73 11.61
CA LEU A 500 7.33 -0.72 12.73
C LEU A 500 6.69 -1.29 14.00
N LEU A 501 5.46 -0.89 14.30
CA LEU A 501 4.71 -1.38 15.45
C LEU A 501 4.39 -2.88 15.34
N THR A 502 3.94 -3.37 14.19
CA THR A 502 3.61 -4.79 14.01
C THR A 502 4.86 -5.67 14.06
N LYS A 503 6.00 -5.15 13.59
CA LYS A 503 7.32 -5.77 13.74
C LYS A 503 7.74 -5.85 15.20
N GLU A 504 7.68 -4.74 15.93
CA GLU A 504 7.99 -4.69 17.37
C GLU A 504 7.12 -5.64 18.19
N MET A 505 5.85 -5.80 17.81
CA MET A 505 4.91 -6.70 18.48
C MET A 505 4.97 -8.16 17.99
N HIS A 506 5.86 -8.51 17.05
CA HIS A 506 5.95 -9.88 16.48
C HIS A 506 4.61 -10.39 15.93
N THR A 507 3.91 -9.53 15.19
CA THR A 507 2.56 -9.83 14.69
C THR A 507 2.57 -10.93 13.64
N ALA A 508 3.59 -10.95 12.78
CA ALA A 508 3.74 -11.96 11.73
C ALA A 508 3.92 -13.37 12.32
N ASP A 509 4.71 -13.52 13.38
CA ASP A 509 4.88 -14.77 14.12
C ASP A 509 3.57 -15.32 14.67
N PHE A 510 2.69 -14.43 15.16
CA PHE A 510 1.38 -14.85 15.67
C PHE A 510 0.46 -15.33 14.54
N ILE A 511 0.42 -14.60 13.42
CA ILE A 511 -0.40 -14.98 12.26
C ILE A 511 0.06 -16.31 11.66
N SER A 512 1.38 -16.50 11.50
CA SER A 512 1.92 -17.74 10.96
C SER A 512 1.57 -18.93 11.86
N ARG A 513 1.75 -18.79 13.18
CA ARG A 513 1.37 -19.82 14.16
C ARG A 513 -0.11 -20.17 14.12
N ILE A 514 -1.01 -19.18 14.00
CA ILE A 514 -2.45 -19.45 13.86
C ILE A 514 -2.74 -20.18 12.55
N ALA A 515 -2.18 -19.73 11.43
CA ALA A 515 -2.41 -20.34 10.13
C ALA A 515 -1.97 -21.81 10.11
N LEU A 516 -0.79 -22.09 10.69
CA LEU A 516 -0.25 -23.43 10.86
C LEU A 516 -1.13 -24.28 11.79
N ALA A 517 -1.58 -23.73 12.93
CA ALA A 517 -2.48 -24.42 13.85
C ALA A 517 -3.84 -24.75 13.21
N ALA A 518 -4.36 -23.86 12.35
CA ALA A 518 -5.56 -24.06 11.57
C ALA A 518 -5.35 -24.98 10.34
N ARG A 519 -4.10 -25.43 10.10
CA ARG A 519 -3.70 -26.27 8.96
C ARG A 519 -4.09 -25.66 7.61
N ILE A 520 -3.94 -24.35 7.48
CA ILE A 520 -4.15 -23.65 6.21
C ILE A 520 -2.97 -23.98 5.27
N PRO A 521 -3.20 -24.56 4.08
CA PRO A 521 -2.16 -24.76 3.09
C PRO A 521 -1.53 -23.43 2.68
N ALA A 522 -0.20 -23.38 2.58
CA ALA A 522 0.53 -22.16 2.22
C ALA A 522 0.11 -21.64 0.82
N GLU A 523 -0.26 -22.54 -0.08
CA GLU A 523 -0.73 -22.24 -1.44
C GLU A 523 -2.09 -21.52 -1.46
N LEU A 524 -2.87 -21.58 -0.38
CA LEU A 524 -4.14 -20.84 -0.27
C LEU A 524 -3.95 -19.42 0.28
N ILE A 525 -2.79 -19.10 0.85
CA ILE A 525 -2.51 -17.78 1.43
C ILE A 525 -2.67 -16.64 0.40
N PRO A 526 -2.17 -16.75 -0.85
CA PRO A 526 -2.39 -15.69 -1.83
C PRO A 526 -3.86 -15.49 -2.20
N GLY A 527 -4.64 -16.57 -2.28
CA GLY A 527 -6.08 -16.50 -2.56
C GLY A 527 -6.87 -15.82 -1.43
N LEU A 528 -6.58 -16.16 -0.17
CA LEU A 528 -7.16 -15.51 1.00
C LEU A 528 -6.78 -14.02 1.08
N THR A 529 -5.53 -13.72 0.76
CA THR A 529 -5.00 -12.35 0.72
C THR A 529 -5.72 -11.51 -0.32
N PHE A 530 -5.92 -12.04 -1.53
CA PHE A 530 -6.66 -11.36 -2.59
C PHE A 530 -8.08 -10.99 -2.16
N VAL A 531 -8.79 -11.92 -1.53
CA VAL A 531 -10.15 -11.69 -1.04
C VAL A 531 -10.15 -10.64 0.09
N LEU A 532 -9.23 -10.74 1.04
CA LEU A 532 -9.11 -9.78 2.12
C LEU A 532 -8.81 -8.37 1.59
N ALA A 533 -7.87 -8.24 0.66
CA ALA A 533 -7.54 -6.98 0.00
C ALA A 533 -8.75 -6.39 -0.76
N ALA A 534 -9.47 -7.21 -1.51
CA ALA A 534 -10.68 -6.77 -2.20
C ALA A 534 -11.78 -6.29 -1.24
N LEU A 535 -11.98 -6.96 -0.10
CA LEU A 535 -12.99 -6.57 0.89
C LEU A 535 -12.62 -5.27 1.63
N VAL A 536 -11.35 -5.13 2.05
CA VAL A 536 -10.85 -3.92 2.70
C VAL A 536 -10.96 -2.74 1.74
N SER A 537 -10.46 -2.90 0.52
CA SER A 537 -10.48 -1.81 -0.47
C SER A 537 -11.89 -1.46 -0.94
N PHE A 538 -12.78 -2.45 -1.11
CA PHE A 538 -14.19 -2.18 -1.40
C PHE A 538 -14.85 -1.33 -0.31
N SER A 539 -14.51 -1.58 0.94
CA SER A 539 -15.12 -0.90 2.08
C SER A 539 -14.51 0.47 2.35
N THR A 540 -13.23 0.67 2.09
CA THR A 540 -12.54 1.95 2.27
C THR A 540 -12.60 2.85 1.05
N GLY A 541 -12.83 2.29 -0.14
CA GLY A 541 -12.76 3.02 -1.41
C GLY A 541 -11.35 3.51 -1.73
N THR A 542 -10.30 2.80 -1.32
CA THR A 542 -8.94 3.19 -1.66
C THR A 542 -8.00 2.01 -1.80
N SER A 543 -7.25 2.02 -2.90
CA SER A 543 -6.16 1.06 -3.17
C SER A 543 -4.97 1.31 -2.24
N TRP A 544 -4.50 2.55 -2.17
CA TRP A 544 -3.35 2.99 -1.35
C TRP A 544 -3.47 2.61 0.11
N GLY A 545 -4.64 2.88 0.70
CA GLY A 545 -4.88 2.58 2.10
C GLY A 545 -4.95 1.09 2.41
N THR A 546 -5.42 0.29 1.45
CA THR A 546 -5.51 -1.17 1.63
C THR A 546 -4.13 -1.81 1.61
N MET A 547 -3.29 -1.40 0.67
CA MET A 547 -1.88 -1.81 0.59
C MET A 547 -1.12 -1.43 1.86
N ALA A 548 -1.30 -0.20 2.33
CA ALA A 548 -0.72 0.30 3.58
C ALA A 548 -1.05 -0.56 4.80
N ILE A 549 -2.27 -1.12 4.86
CA ILE A 549 -2.71 -1.98 5.97
C ILE A 549 -2.19 -3.41 5.79
N LEU A 550 -2.23 -3.95 4.57
CA LEU A 550 -2.01 -5.38 4.35
C LEU A 550 -0.57 -5.78 4.07
N TYR A 551 0.22 -4.95 3.38
CA TYR A 551 1.61 -5.32 3.07
C TYR A 551 2.46 -5.60 4.31
N PRO A 552 2.49 -4.72 5.33
CA PRO A 552 3.29 -4.96 6.54
C PRO A 552 2.88 -6.21 7.32
N LEU A 553 1.66 -6.70 7.08
CA LEU A 553 1.08 -7.83 7.78
C LEU A 553 1.33 -9.14 7.03
N VAL A 554 0.95 -9.15 5.75
CA VAL A 554 0.82 -10.39 4.98
C VAL A 554 2.15 -10.82 4.39
N LEU A 555 3.05 -9.90 4.01
CA LEU A 555 4.36 -10.29 3.45
C LEU A 555 5.21 -11.08 4.45
N PRO A 556 5.42 -10.62 5.70
CA PRO A 556 6.25 -11.38 6.61
C PRO A 556 5.54 -12.66 7.08
N ALA A 557 4.20 -12.59 7.27
CA ALA A 557 3.43 -13.75 7.67
C ALA A 557 3.43 -14.87 6.62
N SER A 558 3.29 -14.53 5.33
CA SER A 558 3.30 -15.53 4.25
C SER A 558 4.66 -16.23 4.16
N TRP A 559 5.76 -15.46 4.26
CA TRP A 559 7.10 -16.02 4.27
C TRP A 559 7.30 -16.99 5.44
N PHE A 560 6.97 -16.60 6.67
CA PHE A 560 7.10 -17.47 7.83
C PHE A 560 6.26 -18.75 7.72
N ILE A 561 5.05 -18.68 7.15
CA ILE A 561 4.25 -19.88 6.88
C ILE A 561 4.96 -20.83 5.90
N THR A 562 5.55 -20.30 4.82
CA THR A 562 6.29 -21.14 3.86
C THR A 562 7.54 -21.79 4.45
N GLN A 563 8.27 -21.08 5.31
CA GLN A 563 9.46 -21.61 5.98
C GLN A 563 9.11 -22.73 6.97
N GLU A 564 8.09 -22.52 7.80
CA GLU A 564 7.64 -23.52 8.79
C GLU A 564 7.00 -24.76 8.16
N THR A 565 6.45 -24.64 6.95
CA THR A 565 5.94 -25.80 6.19
C THR A 565 7.03 -26.59 5.48
N GLY A 566 8.28 -26.11 5.51
CA GLY A 566 9.43 -26.77 4.89
C GLY A 566 9.45 -26.66 3.36
N MET A 567 8.80 -25.64 2.79
CA MET A 567 8.91 -25.35 1.35
C MET A 567 10.36 -25.00 1.00
N ASP A 568 10.79 -25.41 -0.19
CA ASP A 568 12.07 -24.96 -0.70
C ASP A 568 12.06 -23.43 -0.95
N TYR A 569 13.25 -22.85 -1.08
CA TYR A 569 13.39 -21.40 -1.26
C TYR A 569 12.68 -20.89 -2.52
N GLU A 570 12.69 -21.66 -3.62
CA GLU A 570 12.10 -21.25 -4.90
C GLU A 570 10.56 -21.20 -4.81
N GLN A 571 9.95 -22.20 -4.18
CA GLN A 571 8.51 -22.26 -3.92
C GLN A 571 8.08 -21.17 -2.93
N ALA A 572 8.84 -20.97 -1.84
CA ALA A 572 8.57 -19.91 -0.88
C ALA A 572 8.61 -18.52 -1.56
N LEU A 573 9.61 -18.29 -2.40
CA LEU A 573 9.77 -17.04 -3.15
C LEU A 573 8.68 -16.86 -4.20
N MET A 574 8.25 -17.93 -4.88
CA MET A 574 7.10 -17.90 -5.78
C MET A 574 5.83 -17.48 -5.03
N ILE A 575 5.51 -18.10 -3.88
CA ILE A 575 4.36 -17.70 -3.06
C ILE A 575 4.49 -16.24 -2.62
N PHE A 576 5.68 -15.80 -2.22
CA PHE A 576 5.93 -14.41 -1.85
C PHE A 576 5.61 -13.45 -3.00
N TYR A 577 6.06 -13.72 -4.22
CA TYR A 577 5.73 -12.93 -5.41
C TYR A 577 4.23 -12.88 -5.69
N ILE A 578 3.52 -14.01 -5.54
CA ILE A 578 2.07 -14.04 -5.71
C ILE A 578 1.41 -13.22 -4.62
N VAL A 579 1.84 -13.31 -3.36
CA VAL A 579 1.28 -12.52 -2.26
C VAL A 579 1.44 -11.02 -2.52
N VAL A 580 2.63 -10.57 -2.92
CA VAL A 580 2.87 -9.17 -3.32
C VAL A 580 1.85 -8.74 -4.38
N SER A 581 1.73 -9.55 -5.44
CA SER A 581 0.77 -9.30 -6.52
C SER A 581 -0.69 -9.29 -6.04
N THR A 582 -1.07 -10.17 -5.13
CA THR A 582 -2.47 -10.30 -4.66
C THR A 582 -2.91 -9.17 -3.75
N VAL A 583 -2.00 -8.61 -2.93
CA VAL A 583 -2.28 -7.40 -2.16
C VAL A 583 -2.57 -6.24 -3.11
N LEU A 584 -1.70 -6.03 -4.10
CA LEU A 584 -1.86 -4.99 -5.11
C LEU A 584 -3.15 -5.17 -5.91
N THR A 585 -3.31 -6.33 -6.55
CA THR A 585 -4.42 -6.59 -7.46
C THR A 585 -5.77 -6.76 -6.77
N GLY A 586 -5.79 -7.29 -5.55
CA GLY A 586 -7.00 -7.37 -4.73
C GLY A 586 -7.46 -5.98 -4.29
N SER A 587 -6.52 -5.10 -3.94
CA SER A 587 -6.83 -3.69 -3.62
C SER A 587 -7.50 -3.00 -4.82
N VAL A 588 -6.95 -3.15 -6.03
CA VAL A 588 -7.52 -2.58 -7.26
C VAL A 588 -8.93 -3.12 -7.54
N LEU A 589 -9.18 -4.42 -7.29
CA LEU A 589 -10.51 -5.01 -7.46
C LEU A 589 -11.54 -4.36 -6.52
N GLY A 590 -11.19 -4.22 -5.24
CA GLY A 590 -12.08 -3.61 -4.26
C GLY A 590 -12.41 -2.15 -4.59
N ASP A 591 -11.37 -1.37 -4.89
CA ASP A 591 -11.45 0.04 -5.28
C ASP A 591 -12.40 0.24 -6.47
N HIS A 592 -12.22 -0.54 -7.54
CA HIS A 592 -13.04 -0.51 -8.76
C HIS A 592 -14.54 -0.72 -8.55
N CYS A 593 -14.95 -1.43 -7.50
CA CYS A 593 -16.37 -1.71 -7.28
C CYS A 593 -16.95 -0.92 -6.12
N SER A 594 -16.12 -0.14 -5.42
CA SER A 594 -16.53 0.61 -4.24
C SER A 594 -17.38 1.85 -4.60
N PRO A 595 -18.56 2.03 -3.99
CA PRO A 595 -19.39 3.24 -4.18
C PRO A 595 -18.84 4.50 -3.51
N ILE A 596 -17.66 4.45 -2.92
CA ILE A 596 -17.04 5.57 -2.21
C ILE A 596 -15.59 5.77 -2.65
N SER A 597 -15.16 5.01 -3.66
CA SER A 597 -13.81 5.08 -4.19
C SER A 597 -13.56 6.43 -4.87
N ASP A 598 -12.39 7.01 -4.62
CA ASP A 598 -11.96 8.25 -5.23
C ASP A 598 -11.90 8.14 -6.77
N THR A 599 -11.27 7.09 -7.29
CA THR A 599 -11.19 6.80 -8.73
C THR A 599 -12.57 6.51 -9.33
N THR A 600 -13.44 5.81 -8.60
CA THR A 600 -14.82 5.55 -9.03
C THR A 600 -15.67 6.83 -9.07
N ILE A 601 -15.56 7.68 -8.04
CA ILE A 601 -16.24 8.99 -7.98
C ILE A 601 -15.71 9.87 -9.11
N LEU A 602 -14.40 10.03 -9.25
CA LEU A 602 -13.77 10.88 -10.27
C LEU A 602 -14.13 10.40 -11.69
N SER A 603 -14.16 9.09 -11.94
CA SER A 603 -14.55 8.53 -13.24
C SER A 603 -16.01 8.84 -13.60
N SER A 604 -16.92 8.72 -12.62
CA SER A 604 -18.34 9.05 -12.81
C SER A 604 -18.55 10.55 -13.07
N LEU A 605 -17.86 11.42 -12.31
CA LEU A 605 -17.89 12.87 -12.47
C LEU A 605 -17.28 13.32 -13.81
N ALA A 606 -16.11 12.80 -14.16
CA ALA A 606 -15.43 13.11 -15.41
C ALA A 606 -16.23 12.65 -16.64
N SER A 607 -17.06 11.63 -16.50
CA SER A 607 -17.94 11.12 -17.55
C SER A 607 -19.34 11.73 -17.55
N SER A 608 -19.68 12.60 -16.58
CA SER A 608 -21.05 13.08 -16.32
C SER A 608 -22.09 11.95 -16.21
N CYS A 609 -21.70 10.86 -15.54
CA CYS A 609 -22.57 9.73 -15.24
C CYS A 609 -23.06 9.81 -13.79
N ASP A 610 -24.30 9.40 -13.53
CA ASP A 610 -24.75 9.14 -12.17
C ASP A 610 -23.83 8.12 -11.49
N HIS A 611 -23.33 8.46 -10.31
CA HIS A 611 -22.33 7.67 -9.61
C HIS A 611 -22.84 6.27 -9.26
N ILE A 612 -24.08 6.16 -8.79
CA ILE A 612 -24.68 4.87 -8.41
C ILE A 612 -24.95 4.00 -9.65
N GLN A 613 -25.34 4.60 -10.78
CA GLN A 613 -25.45 3.86 -12.04
C GLN A 613 -24.08 3.34 -12.51
N HIS A 614 -23.03 4.15 -12.44
CA HIS A 614 -21.66 3.72 -12.76
C HIS A 614 -21.30 2.48 -11.93
N VAL A 615 -21.36 2.57 -10.60
CA VAL A 615 -21.09 1.46 -9.67
C VAL A 615 -21.92 0.21 -10.00
N ARG A 616 -23.22 0.38 -10.22
CA ARG A 616 -24.13 -0.74 -10.52
C ARG A 616 -23.81 -1.42 -11.85
N THR A 617 -23.42 -0.65 -12.86
CA THR A 617 -23.11 -1.19 -14.19
C THR A 617 -21.74 -1.87 -14.25
N GLN A 618 -20.75 -1.39 -13.48
CA GLN A 618 -19.42 -1.96 -13.45
C GLN A 618 -19.27 -3.19 -12.55
N MET A 619 -20.01 -3.27 -11.45
CA MET A 619 -19.83 -4.32 -10.44
C MET A 619 -19.90 -5.75 -11.02
N PRO A 620 -20.87 -6.11 -11.90
CA PRO A 620 -20.88 -7.44 -12.51
C PRO A 620 -19.63 -7.75 -13.34
N TYR A 621 -19.02 -6.73 -13.94
CA TYR A 621 -17.81 -6.87 -14.77
C TYR A 621 -16.58 -7.08 -13.88
N ALA A 622 -16.42 -6.25 -12.85
CA ALA A 622 -15.34 -6.38 -11.87
C ALA A 622 -15.37 -7.74 -11.16
N VAL A 623 -16.54 -8.17 -10.67
CA VAL A 623 -16.70 -9.48 -10.00
C VAL A 623 -16.39 -10.65 -10.95
N THR A 624 -16.77 -10.55 -12.23
CA THR A 624 -16.46 -11.59 -13.23
C THR A 624 -14.95 -11.73 -13.43
N ALA A 625 -14.26 -10.62 -13.68
CA ALA A 625 -12.80 -10.62 -13.86
C ALA A 625 -12.07 -11.04 -12.58
N GLY A 626 -12.50 -10.55 -11.42
CA GLY A 626 -11.93 -10.87 -10.10
C GLY A 626 -12.10 -12.34 -9.72
N SER A 627 -13.27 -12.93 -9.99
CA SER A 627 -13.51 -14.35 -9.72
C SER A 627 -12.63 -15.26 -10.58
N ILE A 628 -12.47 -14.91 -11.85
CA ILE A 628 -11.58 -15.67 -12.76
C ILE A 628 -10.13 -15.49 -12.35
N ALA A 629 -9.71 -14.27 -12.01
CA ALA A 629 -8.37 -14.01 -11.48
C ALA A 629 -8.07 -14.86 -10.24
N LEU A 630 -9.03 -14.97 -9.31
CA LEU A 630 -8.87 -15.78 -8.10
C LEU A 630 -8.80 -17.29 -8.38
N PHE A 631 -9.84 -17.83 -9.03
CA PHE A 631 -10.01 -19.29 -9.14
C PHE A 631 -9.25 -19.92 -10.31
N MET A 632 -8.97 -19.17 -11.37
CA MET A 632 -8.25 -19.67 -12.55
C MET A 632 -6.85 -19.11 -12.70
N GLY A 633 -6.49 -18.07 -11.94
CA GLY A 633 -5.15 -17.46 -11.92
C GLY A 633 -4.42 -17.73 -10.62
N ILE A 634 -4.75 -16.96 -9.58
CA ILE A 634 -4.01 -16.86 -8.32
C ILE A 634 -3.87 -18.20 -7.61
N ILE A 635 -4.98 -18.91 -7.35
CA ILE A 635 -4.93 -20.19 -6.63
C ILE A 635 -4.14 -21.25 -7.43
N PRO A 636 -4.44 -21.50 -8.72
CA PRO A 636 -3.64 -22.41 -9.54
C PRO A 636 -2.16 -22.06 -9.64
N ALA A 637 -1.83 -20.76 -9.73
CA ALA A 637 -0.44 -20.30 -9.78
C ALA A 637 0.32 -20.64 -8.49
N ALA A 638 -0.34 -20.52 -7.34
CA ALA A 638 0.25 -20.88 -6.06
C ALA A 638 0.55 -22.39 -5.93
N TYR A 639 -0.18 -23.24 -6.66
CA TYR A 639 0.11 -24.67 -6.81
C TYR A 639 1.17 -24.99 -7.89
N GLY A 640 1.86 -23.98 -8.43
CA GLY A 640 2.96 -24.15 -9.39
C GLY A 640 2.52 -24.35 -10.84
N ILE A 641 1.26 -24.09 -11.20
CA ILE A 641 0.83 -24.18 -12.60
C ILE A 641 1.42 -23.00 -13.41
N PRO A 642 2.04 -23.26 -14.58
CA PRO A 642 2.67 -22.20 -15.37
C PRO A 642 1.72 -21.05 -15.72
N VAL A 643 2.15 -19.83 -15.40
CA VAL A 643 1.36 -18.58 -15.52
C VAL A 643 0.77 -18.36 -16.92
N TRP A 644 1.53 -18.68 -17.97
CA TRP A 644 1.07 -18.49 -19.35
C TRP A 644 -0.13 -19.38 -19.70
N ILE A 645 -0.21 -20.61 -19.15
CA ILE A 645 -1.37 -21.50 -19.30
C ILE A 645 -2.59 -20.89 -18.62
N LEU A 646 -2.38 -20.36 -17.41
CA LEU A 646 -3.43 -19.73 -16.61
C LEU A 646 -4.01 -18.49 -17.28
N PHE A 647 -3.18 -17.67 -17.93
CA PHE A 647 -3.66 -16.54 -18.74
C PHE A 647 -4.50 -17.02 -19.93
N ILE A 648 -4.02 -18.00 -20.70
CA ILE A 648 -4.78 -18.55 -21.84
C ILE A 648 -6.15 -19.08 -21.37
N LEU A 649 -6.16 -19.85 -20.28
CA LEU A 649 -7.39 -20.41 -19.72
C LEU A 649 -8.34 -19.32 -19.23
N SER A 650 -7.82 -18.33 -18.50
CA SER A 650 -8.60 -17.20 -17.96
C SER A 650 -9.20 -16.34 -19.08
N ILE A 651 -8.41 -15.99 -20.09
CA ILE A 651 -8.87 -15.20 -21.25
C ILE A 651 -9.91 -15.99 -22.07
N SER A 652 -9.69 -17.28 -22.28
CA SER A 652 -10.65 -18.14 -22.99
C SER A 652 -11.98 -18.23 -22.24
N THR A 653 -11.93 -18.32 -20.91
CA THR A 653 -13.12 -18.34 -20.05
C THR A 653 -13.87 -17.02 -20.10
N LEU A 654 -13.16 -15.87 -20.03
CA LEU A 654 -13.77 -14.55 -20.21
C LEU A 654 -14.47 -14.43 -21.58
N PHE A 655 -13.80 -14.85 -22.65
CA PHE A 655 -14.38 -14.84 -23.99
C PHE A 655 -15.65 -15.70 -24.08
N LEU A 656 -15.62 -16.91 -23.52
CA LEU A 656 -16.76 -17.82 -23.49
C LEU A 656 -17.94 -17.22 -22.69
N LEU A 657 -17.67 -16.63 -21.52
CA LEU A 657 -18.69 -15.98 -20.70
C LEU A 657 -19.33 -14.79 -21.42
N ILE A 658 -18.54 -13.94 -22.08
CA ILE A 658 -19.07 -12.85 -22.93
C ILE A 658 -19.92 -13.43 -24.07
N ARG A 659 -19.55 -14.59 -24.62
CA ARG A 659 -20.33 -15.24 -25.67
C ARG A 659 -21.65 -15.84 -25.20
N ILE A 660 -21.71 -16.33 -23.95
CA ILE A 660 -22.90 -16.94 -23.36
C ILE A 660 -23.84 -15.86 -22.80
N MET A 661 -23.31 -14.95 -21.98
CA MET A 661 -24.09 -13.95 -21.24
C MET A 661 -24.30 -12.66 -22.04
N GLY A 662 -23.35 -12.30 -22.90
CA GLY A 662 -23.32 -11.03 -23.62
C GLY A 662 -24.30 -10.98 -24.79
N LYS A 663 -25.10 -9.90 -24.82
CA LYS A 663 -26.07 -9.62 -25.89
C LYS A 663 -25.49 -8.62 -26.87
N LYS A 664 -25.65 -8.88 -28.18
CA LYS A 664 -25.23 -7.95 -29.23
C LYS A 664 -26.11 -6.70 -29.23
N HIS A 665 -25.49 -5.60 -29.56
CA HIS A 665 -26.18 -4.34 -29.83
C HIS A 665 -26.51 -4.25 -31.33
N LYS A 666 -27.68 -3.70 -31.67
CA LYS A 666 -27.97 -3.41 -33.08
C LYS A 666 -27.01 -2.32 -33.57
N PRO A 667 -26.43 -2.44 -34.78
CA PRO A 667 -25.67 -1.36 -35.39
C PRO A 667 -26.58 -0.13 -35.54
N LEU A 668 -25.99 1.05 -35.33
CA LEU A 668 -26.64 2.31 -35.67
C LEU A 668 -26.71 2.36 -37.20
N HIS A 669 -27.93 2.44 -37.74
CA HIS A 669 -28.16 2.69 -39.17
C HIS A 669 -27.88 4.14 -39.52
#